data_AF-U6RKY5-F1
#
_entry.id   AF-U6RKY5-F1
#
_cell.length_a   1.000
_cell.length_b   1.000
_cell.length_c   1.000
_cell.angle_alpha   90.00
_cell.angle_beta   90.00
_cell.angle_gamma   90.00
#
_symmetry.space_group_name_H-M   'P 1'
#
loop_
_entity.id
_entity.type
_entity.pdbx_description
1 polymer ?
#
loop_
_entity_poly.entity_id
_entity_poly.type
_entity_poly.pdbx_seq_one_letter_code
_entity_poly.pdbx_strand_id
1 'polypeptide(L)'
;MPLNIPTKKTGDTLSAEELNSIVSEINKKEDSITGKGLSSNDYTNGEKQKLTGLPAQVYSKTETYSKGETYSKIEVDDKVASAAQGLTFSDTETQVGVFHMSGTSGVIENPVYSLFSTLLQLPTTEGAKKDYTISNDPLGCNLYFAVDSFVVSSGEKLQSEMFLSAYEITKVYVTDDYQTKIVIRCKEATNLVLSAYLNVRYIKPYSEKIELDIASTDSIDPGSVAISFPVLKYDKKMLVSLTTDDANTSSFCRVWAGINGRPVSNAFYHANQLDAGDIPDSIVDTTLEKTLGYTDGCGNERRFTHGVAVWPYCQNGGRVMMDTESPVDPTANNTYRFMSPYLQWIDVKMMLKYGCSIYYHNIGTEIFGSDSVVNNVIAGLEADCTRSIERVGRGIKVLARPDGNNVFVTAASQSPHILMSVAESSPAENIIPSSLPNLYNAVGLRFFPVASGSNTEQDAVKSQFITEYAKAKDQRKWFHFCCHTATLDWVNLLVWFNDNYGKDGSDDIWFTTIDEYYEYDYIRKNTIIKKTINGGTLHLSIYLPKGQYFYYPDFTLLLDGVTQVGSIVTDDKVKGISYAVKDGKLMLNVNASAKLVELAEEFTAKYESTRQAVWKNDALYVVAQLKEALRQPYLDRLNVNPDSVTLSSIVINGGSSTTASRDVAITPSYTGVPTHYRIGETSDLNAASWVAYSGGHIQYTLSSGYGEKTIYLQLKNAESESVVRNSTIRYEEQSTEIALTGLSITGLTNNLKVGDSCQLSVSYTPANTTQTGVTWGSNNEGIATVDSSGLLRIIGNGTVNISAVSVHNNSISTSRSVTIAALEPSNDVAIVAEYVWGEYKVDHMFDETANAYITIANPNNGAGYPDGGKPIYNALTGNALPGWSRMYDSEKTSYYGVSPLDKWLSVTSFNPDLSSLFSTALTYQYSNKYNDVIYPILGWNVPNGTYKVSILSSTTQNDHTSTGHIKINKAEMELPQLSLMNNTTWMEFDDIVVSDGKLAIMMWADVSKRIGFNAVKIERKS
;
A
#
# COMPACT_ATOMS: atom_id res chain seq x y z
N MET A 1 -9.48 -31.58 -66.14
CA MET A 1 -10.66 -31.57 -67.04
C MET A 1 -11.90 -31.42 -66.18
N PRO A 2 -12.95 -30.69 -66.58
CA PRO A 2 -14.19 -30.68 -65.80
C PRO A 2 -14.82 -32.08 -65.78
N LEU A 3 -15.31 -32.51 -64.61
CA LEU A 3 -16.07 -33.76 -64.44
C LEU A 3 -17.30 -33.73 -65.35
N ASN A 4 -17.39 -34.65 -66.30
CA ASN A 4 -18.49 -34.73 -67.24
C ASN A 4 -19.59 -35.68 -66.71
N ILE A 5 -20.19 -35.31 -65.57
CA ILE A 5 -21.32 -36.04 -64.98
C ILE A 5 -22.60 -35.23 -65.25
N PRO A 6 -23.66 -35.83 -65.84
CA PRO A 6 -24.92 -35.14 -66.08
C PRO A 6 -25.58 -34.72 -64.75
N THR A 7 -26.21 -33.54 -64.74
CA THR A 7 -26.81 -32.92 -63.55
C THR A 7 -27.87 -33.83 -62.90
N LYS A 8 -27.61 -34.33 -61.68
CA LYS A 8 -28.56 -35.15 -60.90
C LYS A 8 -29.20 -34.34 -59.77
N LYS A 9 -30.41 -34.74 -59.34
CA LYS A 9 -31.17 -34.08 -58.26
C LYS A 9 -30.94 -34.80 -56.92
N THR A 10 -31.26 -34.12 -55.82
CA THR A 10 -31.18 -34.68 -54.46
C THR A 10 -32.06 -35.93 -54.34
N GLY A 11 -31.45 -37.08 -54.07
CA GLY A 11 -32.11 -38.38 -53.95
C GLY A 11 -31.81 -39.38 -55.08
N ASP A 12 -31.18 -38.93 -56.18
CA ASP A 12 -30.76 -39.82 -57.26
C ASP A 12 -29.52 -40.63 -56.86
N THR A 13 -29.47 -41.92 -57.24
CA THR A 13 -28.31 -42.78 -57.01
C THR A 13 -27.23 -42.58 -58.07
N LEU A 14 -25.96 -42.62 -57.63
CA LEU A 14 -24.79 -42.60 -58.51
C LEU A 14 -24.45 -44.03 -58.95
N SER A 15 -24.04 -44.20 -60.21
CA SER A 15 -23.43 -45.45 -60.64
C SER A 15 -22.04 -45.59 -60.01
N ALA A 16 -21.52 -46.82 -59.94
CA ALA A 16 -20.18 -47.06 -59.41
C ALA A 16 -19.09 -46.33 -60.20
N GLU A 17 -19.27 -46.14 -61.50
CA GLU A 17 -18.33 -45.41 -62.37
C GLU A 17 -18.39 -43.90 -62.13
N GLU A 18 -19.59 -43.34 -61.91
CA GLU A 18 -19.76 -41.92 -61.55
C GLU A 18 -19.15 -41.63 -60.17
N LEU A 19 -19.39 -42.51 -59.20
CA LEU A 19 -18.83 -42.40 -57.85
C LEU A 19 -17.30 -42.48 -57.87
N ASN A 20 -16.73 -43.43 -58.62
CA ASN A 20 -15.27 -43.57 -58.74
C ASN A 20 -14.62 -42.37 -59.44
N SER A 21 -15.31 -41.74 -60.41
CA SER A 21 -14.82 -40.52 -61.06
C SER A 21 -14.79 -39.33 -60.08
N ILE A 22 -15.81 -39.21 -59.22
CA ILE A 22 -15.87 -38.17 -58.17
C ILE A 22 -14.77 -38.40 -57.13
N VAL A 23 -14.60 -39.63 -56.65
CA VAL A 23 -13.57 -39.99 -55.66
C VAL A 23 -12.16 -39.73 -56.22
N SER A 24 -11.92 -40.05 -57.50
CA SER A 24 -10.65 -39.79 -58.17
C SER A 24 -10.30 -38.30 -58.26
N GLU A 25 -11.29 -37.41 -58.44
CA GLU A 25 -11.06 -35.96 -58.44
C GLU A 25 -10.95 -35.35 -57.03
N ILE A 26 -11.67 -35.89 -56.04
CA ILE A 26 -11.52 -35.47 -54.64
C ILE A 26 -10.12 -35.82 -54.14
N ASN A 27 -9.61 -37.01 -54.46
CA ASN A 27 -8.26 -37.45 -54.07
C ASN A 27 -7.13 -36.68 -54.77
N LYS A 28 -7.42 -35.83 -55.77
CA LYS A 28 -6.45 -34.90 -56.37
C LYS A 28 -6.36 -33.56 -55.63
N LYS A 29 -7.23 -33.30 -54.65
CA LYS A 29 -7.18 -32.10 -53.82
C LYS A 29 -6.37 -32.41 -52.55
N GLU A 30 -5.32 -31.62 -52.31
CA GLU A 30 -4.64 -31.60 -51.01
C GLU A 30 -5.45 -30.73 -50.04
N ASP A 31 -5.88 -31.30 -48.91
CA ASP A 31 -6.66 -30.59 -47.88
C ASP A 31 -5.85 -29.55 -47.08
N SER A 32 -4.52 -29.50 -47.27
CA SER A 32 -3.70 -28.39 -46.78
C SER A 32 -2.36 -28.34 -47.52
N ILE A 33 -1.93 -27.14 -47.89
CA ILE A 33 -0.56 -26.87 -48.36
C ILE A 33 0.14 -26.10 -47.23
N THR A 34 1.19 -26.68 -46.66
CA THR A 34 2.01 -26.01 -45.65
C THR A 34 2.54 -24.69 -46.21
N GLY A 35 2.12 -23.56 -45.61
CA GLY A 35 2.58 -22.22 -45.98
C GLY A 35 1.61 -21.38 -46.84
N LYS A 36 0.38 -21.82 -47.12
CA LYS A 36 -0.67 -20.97 -47.71
C LYS A 36 -1.86 -20.81 -46.77
N GLY A 37 -2.20 -19.56 -46.43
CA GLY A 37 -3.41 -19.23 -45.68
C GLY A 37 -4.69 -19.37 -46.53
N LEU A 38 -5.82 -19.51 -45.83
CA LEU A 38 -7.17 -19.65 -46.42
C LEU A 38 -7.52 -18.44 -47.30
N SER A 39 -8.22 -18.69 -48.41
CA SER A 39 -8.64 -17.67 -49.36
C SER A 39 -10.03 -17.11 -49.01
N SER A 40 -10.34 -15.89 -49.47
CA SER A 40 -11.64 -15.24 -49.26
C SER A 40 -12.86 -16.00 -49.83
N ASN A 41 -12.62 -17.06 -50.60
CA ASN A 41 -13.65 -17.91 -51.16
C ASN A 41 -14.05 -19.07 -50.24
N ASP A 42 -13.35 -19.25 -49.12
CA ASP A 42 -13.57 -20.35 -48.17
C ASP A 42 -14.69 -20.03 -47.15
N TYR A 43 -15.26 -18.82 -47.19
CA TYR A 43 -16.36 -18.40 -46.31
C TYR A 43 -17.73 -18.52 -46.98
N THR A 44 -18.71 -19.03 -46.22
CA THR A 44 -20.12 -19.06 -46.61
C THR A 44 -20.72 -17.65 -46.66
N ASN A 45 -21.79 -17.46 -47.42
CA ASN A 45 -22.48 -16.16 -47.51
C ASN A 45 -23.01 -15.66 -46.14
N GLY A 46 -23.31 -16.59 -45.21
CA GLY A 46 -23.70 -16.24 -43.83
C GLY A 46 -22.54 -15.73 -42.98
N GLU A 47 -21.33 -16.23 -43.19
CA GLU A 47 -20.11 -15.73 -42.53
C GLU A 47 -19.69 -14.36 -43.10
N LYS A 48 -19.87 -14.15 -44.40
CA LYS A 48 -19.66 -12.85 -45.07
C LYS A 48 -20.63 -11.77 -44.58
N GLN A 49 -21.88 -12.15 -44.25
CA GLN A 49 -22.87 -11.25 -43.65
C GLN A 49 -22.58 -10.90 -42.18
N LYS A 50 -22.00 -11.83 -41.40
CA LYS A 50 -21.49 -11.51 -40.05
C LYS A 50 -20.29 -10.57 -40.10
N LEU A 51 -19.44 -10.67 -41.13
CA LEU A 51 -18.30 -9.78 -41.34
C LEU A 51 -18.70 -8.36 -41.76
N THR A 52 -19.80 -8.20 -42.50
CA THR A 52 -20.32 -6.89 -42.97
C THR A 52 -21.22 -6.17 -41.96
N GLY A 53 -21.65 -6.86 -40.89
CA GLY A 53 -22.42 -6.28 -39.78
C GLY A 53 -21.57 -5.76 -38.61
N LEU A 54 -20.23 -5.85 -38.69
CA LEU A 54 -19.33 -5.23 -37.72
C LEU A 54 -19.27 -3.72 -38.01
N PRO A 55 -19.65 -2.84 -37.06
CA PRO A 55 -19.71 -1.40 -37.31
C PRO A 55 -18.32 -0.82 -37.61
N ALA A 56 -18.21 -0.11 -38.73
CA ALA A 56 -17.01 0.57 -39.23
C ALA A 56 -16.68 1.87 -38.45
N GLN A 57 -16.76 1.85 -37.12
CA GLN A 57 -16.47 3.01 -36.27
C GLN A 57 -15.68 2.62 -35.01
N VAL A 58 -14.54 1.95 -35.16
CA VAL A 58 -13.45 2.01 -34.16
C VAL A 58 -12.10 1.85 -34.88
N TYR A 59 -11.72 2.86 -35.67
CA TYR A 59 -10.32 3.02 -36.14
C TYR A 59 -9.84 4.43 -35.82
N SER A 60 -10.04 4.84 -34.57
CA SER A 60 -9.29 5.94 -33.95
C SER A 60 -9.33 5.78 -32.44
N LYS A 61 -8.62 4.78 -31.93
CA LYS A 61 -7.99 4.83 -30.62
C LYS A 61 -7.02 3.67 -30.53
N THR A 62 -5.77 4.05 -30.32
CA THR A 62 -4.69 3.25 -29.78
C THR A 62 -5.16 2.41 -28.59
N GLU A 63 -4.54 1.25 -28.45
CA GLU A 63 -4.63 0.30 -27.31
C GLU A 63 -5.77 -0.72 -27.37
N THR A 64 -5.47 -1.91 -27.91
CA THR A 64 -5.58 -3.17 -27.14
C THR A 64 -4.85 -4.30 -27.88
N TYR A 65 -3.76 -4.78 -27.28
CA TYR A 65 -3.09 -6.00 -27.70
C TYR A 65 -3.90 -7.21 -27.25
N SER A 66 -4.19 -8.12 -28.17
CA SER A 66 -4.64 -9.47 -27.80
C SER A 66 -4.05 -10.53 -28.72
N LYS A 67 -3.35 -11.47 -28.06
CA LYS A 67 -3.18 -12.89 -28.41
C LYS A 67 -2.43 -13.21 -29.72
N GLY A 68 -1.12 -13.44 -29.58
CA GLY A 68 -0.35 -14.29 -30.50
C GLY A 68 0.53 -13.57 -31.53
N GLU A 69 0.93 -12.33 -31.29
CA GLU A 69 1.78 -11.61 -32.23
C GLU A 69 3.25 -11.97 -32.04
N THR A 70 3.79 -12.68 -33.02
CA THR A 70 5.24 -12.73 -33.25
C THR A 70 5.62 -11.32 -33.71
N TYR A 71 6.18 -10.49 -32.83
CA TYR A 71 6.68 -9.18 -33.23
C TYR A 71 7.79 -9.40 -34.27
N SER A 72 7.65 -8.75 -35.42
CA SER A 72 8.72 -8.68 -36.39
C SER A 72 9.84 -7.80 -35.82
N LYS A 73 11.09 -8.09 -36.19
CA LYS A 73 12.27 -7.29 -35.81
C LYS A 73 12.05 -5.78 -36.03
N ILE A 74 11.32 -5.42 -37.10
CA ILE A 74 11.04 -4.04 -37.49
C ILE A 74 10.15 -3.33 -36.45
N GLU A 75 9.11 -3.99 -35.94
CA GLU A 75 8.19 -3.39 -34.95
C GLU A 75 8.88 -3.15 -33.59
N VAL A 76 9.86 -3.99 -33.25
CA VAL A 76 10.69 -3.81 -32.06
C VAL A 76 11.70 -2.68 -32.28
N ASP A 77 12.39 -2.68 -33.44
CA ASP A 77 13.38 -1.67 -33.79
C ASP A 77 12.74 -0.26 -33.88
N ASP A 78 11.51 -0.14 -34.39
CA ASP A 78 10.77 1.14 -34.48
C ASP A 78 10.38 1.69 -33.10
N LYS A 79 9.95 0.82 -32.17
CA LYS A 79 9.66 1.23 -30.78
C LYS A 79 10.92 1.68 -30.04
N VAL A 80 12.03 0.97 -30.22
CA VAL A 80 13.33 1.32 -29.60
C VAL A 80 13.93 2.58 -30.24
N ALA A 81 13.75 2.81 -31.54
CA ALA A 81 14.28 4.00 -32.23
C ALA A 81 13.63 5.32 -31.79
N SER A 82 12.41 5.28 -31.26
CA SER A 82 11.70 6.46 -30.74
C SER A 82 12.32 7.07 -29.46
N ALA A 83 13.21 6.34 -28.79
CA ALA A 83 14.02 6.81 -27.67
C ALA A 83 15.46 7.10 -28.16
N ALA A 84 15.65 8.26 -28.80
CA ALA A 84 16.95 8.64 -29.36
C ALA A 84 18.02 8.83 -28.27
N GLN A 85 18.84 7.81 -28.02
CA GLN A 85 20.19 7.95 -27.47
C GLN A 85 21.20 7.37 -28.45
N GLY A 86 22.30 8.09 -28.68
CA GLY A 86 23.32 7.73 -29.66
C GLY A 86 23.97 6.37 -29.37
N LEU A 87 24.63 5.80 -30.39
CA LEU A 87 25.47 4.60 -30.24
C LEU A 87 26.55 4.86 -29.18
N THR A 88 26.41 4.23 -28.01
CA THR A 88 27.39 4.31 -26.93
C THR A 88 28.30 3.10 -27.04
N PHE A 89 29.54 3.30 -27.49
CA PHE A 89 30.56 2.25 -27.49
C PHE A 89 31.16 2.15 -26.09
N SER A 90 30.67 1.19 -25.31
CA SER A 90 31.14 0.94 -23.94
C SER A 90 31.47 -0.53 -23.76
N ASP A 91 32.67 -0.81 -23.27
CA ASP A 91 33.08 -2.14 -22.80
C ASP A 91 32.35 -2.56 -21.51
N THR A 92 31.62 -1.62 -20.90
CA THR A 92 30.65 -1.87 -19.84
C THR A 92 29.24 -1.86 -20.39
N GLU A 93 28.46 -2.84 -19.95
CA GLU A 93 27.06 -2.95 -20.32
C GLU A 93 26.27 -1.71 -19.88
N THR A 94 25.49 -1.13 -20.79
CA THR A 94 24.72 0.10 -20.56
C THR A 94 23.24 -0.14 -20.89
N GLN A 95 22.31 0.30 -20.03
CA GLN A 95 20.89 0.28 -20.38
C GLN A 95 20.59 1.36 -21.42
N VAL A 96 19.99 0.98 -22.54
CA VAL A 96 19.71 1.87 -23.70
C VAL A 96 18.22 1.94 -24.06
N GLY A 97 17.36 1.23 -23.32
CA GLY A 97 15.92 1.25 -23.54
C GLY A 97 15.17 0.29 -22.62
N VAL A 98 13.89 0.11 -22.90
CA VAL A 98 12.99 -0.81 -22.19
C VAL A 98 12.09 -1.50 -23.22
N PHE A 99 11.85 -2.79 -23.03
CA PHE A 99 10.99 -3.64 -23.84
C PHE A 99 9.78 -4.09 -23.00
N HIS A 100 8.59 -3.60 -23.34
CA HIS A 100 7.36 -3.90 -22.59
C HIS A 100 6.77 -5.23 -23.05
N MET A 101 6.50 -6.11 -22.09
CA MET A 101 5.93 -7.44 -22.34
C MET A 101 4.76 -7.70 -21.41
N SER A 102 3.72 -8.37 -21.91
CA SER A 102 2.64 -8.93 -21.09
C SER A 102 2.53 -10.42 -21.33
N GLY A 103 2.22 -11.19 -20.28
CA GLY A 103 2.09 -12.64 -20.39
C GLY A 103 1.96 -13.33 -19.05
N THR A 104 2.47 -14.57 -18.96
CA THR A 104 2.37 -15.44 -17.77
C THR A 104 3.05 -14.88 -16.51
N SER A 105 3.85 -13.83 -16.64
CA SER A 105 4.47 -13.11 -15.52
C SER A 105 3.81 -11.76 -15.26
N GLY A 106 2.67 -11.46 -15.88
CA GLY A 106 2.06 -10.13 -15.90
C GLY A 106 2.73 -9.18 -16.89
N VAL A 107 2.55 -7.88 -16.63
CA VAL A 107 3.19 -6.79 -17.36
C VAL A 107 4.58 -6.55 -16.79
N ILE A 108 5.60 -6.71 -17.63
CA ILE A 108 7.01 -6.51 -17.29
C ILE A 108 7.61 -5.46 -18.22
N GLU A 109 8.35 -4.54 -17.61
CA GLU A 109 9.27 -3.64 -18.28
C GLU A 109 10.67 -4.26 -18.26
N ASN A 110 11.10 -4.86 -19.38
CA ASN A 110 12.41 -5.49 -19.48
C ASN A 110 13.45 -4.50 -20.00
N PRO A 111 14.48 -4.13 -19.20
CA PRO A 111 15.55 -3.26 -19.69
C PRO A 111 16.25 -3.86 -20.91
N VAL A 112 16.47 -3.01 -21.91
CA VAL A 112 17.30 -3.32 -23.08
C VAL A 112 18.71 -2.80 -22.81
N TYR A 113 19.68 -3.69 -22.90
CA TYR A 113 21.09 -3.40 -22.66
C TYR A 113 21.85 -3.34 -23.98
N SER A 114 22.92 -2.55 -24.02
CA SER A 114 23.93 -2.57 -25.07
C SER A 114 25.31 -2.89 -24.50
N LEU A 115 26.09 -3.67 -25.24
CA LEU A 115 27.45 -4.06 -24.87
C LEU A 115 28.36 -4.07 -26.09
N PHE A 116 29.51 -3.43 -25.96
CA PHE A 116 30.61 -3.52 -26.92
C PHE A 116 31.57 -4.65 -26.52
N SER A 117 31.97 -5.47 -27.49
CA SER A 117 32.86 -6.62 -27.30
C SER A 117 33.92 -6.66 -28.39
N THR A 118 35.15 -7.02 -28.02
CA THR A 118 36.24 -7.25 -28.97
C THR A 118 36.51 -8.75 -29.12
N LEU A 119 36.36 -9.28 -30.33
CA LEU A 119 36.62 -10.67 -30.69
C LEU A 119 38.02 -10.77 -31.29
N LEU A 120 38.97 -11.28 -30.51
CA LEU A 120 40.38 -11.35 -30.90
C LEU A 120 40.66 -12.56 -31.80
N GLN A 121 41.58 -12.38 -32.74
CA GLN A 121 42.12 -13.45 -33.61
C GLN A 121 41.03 -14.14 -34.44
N LEU A 122 40.45 -13.41 -35.40
CA LEU A 122 39.50 -13.95 -36.37
C LEU A 122 40.12 -15.09 -37.21
N PRO A 123 39.30 -16.06 -37.68
CA PRO A 123 39.79 -17.10 -38.58
C PRO A 123 40.35 -16.48 -39.87
N THR A 124 41.42 -17.06 -40.43
CA THR A 124 42.16 -16.51 -41.58
C THR A 124 41.95 -17.30 -42.88
N THR A 125 41.46 -18.53 -42.78
CA THR A 125 41.21 -19.41 -43.93
C THR A 125 39.79 -19.25 -44.46
N GLU A 126 39.62 -19.12 -45.77
CA GLU A 126 38.30 -19.09 -46.40
C GLU A 126 37.42 -20.27 -45.97
N GLY A 127 36.18 -19.97 -45.57
CA GLY A 127 35.21 -20.94 -45.06
C GLY A 127 35.39 -21.34 -43.59
N ALA A 128 36.53 -21.04 -42.96
CA ALA A 128 36.76 -21.38 -41.56
C ALA A 128 35.83 -20.58 -40.63
N LYS A 129 35.37 -21.25 -39.57
CA LYS A 129 34.49 -20.70 -38.53
C LYS A 129 35.19 -20.70 -37.18
N LYS A 130 34.90 -19.71 -36.35
CA LYS A 130 35.32 -19.69 -34.94
C LYS A 130 34.18 -19.18 -34.06
N ASP A 131 34.01 -19.87 -32.93
CA ASP A 131 33.02 -19.55 -31.91
C ASP A 131 33.63 -18.63 -30.86
N TYR A 132 32.89 -17.59 -30.49
CA TYR A 132 33.27 -16.64 -29.45
C TYR A 132 32.19 -16.56 -28.39
N THR A 133 32.57 -16.69 -27.12
CA THR A 133 31.69 -16.38 -26.00
C THR A 133 31.65 -14.87 -25.79
N ILE A 134 30.47 -14.27 -25.92
CA ILE A 134 30.27 -12.82 -25.69
C ILE A 134 29.64 -12.55 -24.32
N SER A 135 28.98 -13.55 -23.73
CA SER A 135 28.51 -13.49 -22.34
C SER A 135 28.44 -14.89 -21.74
N ASN A 136 28.70 -14.97 -20.44
CA ASN A 136 28.48 -16.18 -19.65
C ASN A 136 27.01 -16.37 -19.22
N ASP A 137 26.17 -15.38 -19.51
CA ASP A 137 24.75 -15.36 -19.21
C ASP A 137 23.93 -15.51 -20.51
N PRO A 138 22.69 -16.03 -20.45
CA PRO A 138 21.85 -16.22 -21.62
C PRO A 138 21.22 -14.88 -22.03
N LEU A 139 21.75 -14.27 -23.09
CA LEU A 139 21.28 -12.99 -23.61
C LEU A 139 20.14 -13.18 -24.60
N GLY A 140 19.22 -12.22 -24.58
CA GLY A 140 18.11 -12.07 -25.50
C GLY A 140 16.89 -12.94 -25.24
N CYS A 141 16.99 -14.00 -24.43
CA CYS A 141 15.85 -14.77 -23.91
C CYS A 141 14.88 -15.29 -24.97
N ASN A 142 15.37 -15.65 -26.17
CA ASN A 142 14.56 -16.02 -27.34
C ASN A 142 13.56 -14.94 -27.81
N LEU A 143 13.75 -13.69 -27.38
CA LEU A 143 12.84 -12.57 -27.61
C LEU A 143 13.54 -11.43 -28.35
N TYR A 144 14.66 -10.93 -27.84
CA TYR A 144 15.35 -9.79 -28.43
C TYR A 144 16.87 -9.85 -28.30
N PHE A 145 17.55 -10.02 -29.43
CA PHE A 145 18.99 -9.84 -29.59
C PHE A 145 19.26 -9.20 -30.96
N ALA A 146 19.99 -8.09 -30.96
CA ALA A 146 20.37 -7.36 -32.16
C ALA A 146 21.88 -7.13 -32.19
N VAL A 147 22.46 -7.25 -33.38
CA VAL A 147 23.82 -6.77 -33.65
C VAL A 147 23.68 -5.40 -34.29
N ASP A 148 24.10 -4.35 -33.58
CA ASP A 148 24.03 -2.97 -34.07
C ASP A 148 25.21 -2.62 -34.95
N SER A 149 26.39 -3.12 -34.58
CA SER A 149 27.63 -2.85 -35.31
C SER A 149 28.54 -4.06 -35.27
N PHE A 150 29.15 -4.35 -36.42
CA PHE A 150 30.19 -5.36 -36.56
C PHE A 150 31.28 -4.78 -37.45
N VAL A 151 32.45 -4.51 -36.89
CA VAL A 151 33.59 -3.91 -37.60
C VAL A 151 34.79 -4.83 -37.49
N VAL A 152 35.46 -5.13 -38.61
CA VAL A 152 36.68 -5.94 -38.62
C VAL A 152 37.89 -5.07 -38.97
N SER A 153 38.92 -5.09 -38.13
CA SER A 153 40.13 -4.30 -38.32
C SER A 153 41.38 -5.02 -37.77
N SER A 154 42.56 -4.56 -38.21
CA SER A 154 43.86 -4.91 -37.63
C SER A 154 44.04 -4.30 -36.22
N GLY A 155 43.27 -3.25 -35.90
CA GLY A 155 43.36 -2.50 -34.65
C GLY A 155 44.32 -1.30 -34.71
N GLU A 156 45.14 -1.15 -35.76
CA GLU A 156 46.10 -0.04 -35.88
C GLU A 156 45.44 1.27 -36.35
N LYS A 157 44.42 1.19 -37.23
CA LYS A 157 43.66 2.35 -37.75
C LYS A 157 42.19 2.00 -38.02
N LEU A 158 41.34 2.07 -36.98
CA LEU A 158 39.90 1.75 -37.04
C LEU A 158 39.11 2.52 -38.12
N GLN A 159 39.55 3.71 -38.54
CA GLN A 159 38.85 4.53 -39.55
C GLN A 159 39.27 4.24 -41.00
N SER A 160 40.41 3.58 -41.24
CA SER A 160 40.95 3.39 -42.60
C SER A 160 41.16 1.94 -43.01
N GLU A 161 41.02 0.99 -42.09
CA GLU A 161 41.21 -0.45 -42.35
C GLU A 161 39.99 -1.23 -41.87
N MET A 162 38.99 -1.37 -42.76
CA MET A 162 37.77 -2.12 -42.51
C MET A 162 37.65 -3.29 -43.50
N PHE A 163 37.54 -4.51 -42.98
CA PHE A 163 37.46 -5.74 -43.78
C PHE A 163 36.07 -6.39 -43.71
N LEU A 164 35.01 -5.58 -43.78
CA LEU A 164 33.62 -6.03 -43.57
C LEU A 164 33.14 -7.10 -44.56
N SER A 165 33.57 -7.04 -45.82
CA SER A 165 33.15 -8.01 -46.85
C SER A 165 33.76 -9.41 -46.67
N ALA A 166 34.91 -9.49 -45.98
CA ALA A 166 35.69 -10.70 -45.78
C ALA A 166 35.18 -11.57 -44.62
N TYR A 167 34.24 -11.08 -43.81
CA TYR A 167 33.70 -11.82 -42.67
C TYR A 167 32.18 -11.70 -42.58
N GLU A 168 31.56 -12.67 -41.94
CA GLU A 168 30.14 -12.60 -41.59
C GLU A 168 29.85 -13.29 -40.26
N ILE A 169 28.78 -12.84 -39.61
CA ILE A 169 28.18 -13.52 -38.47
C ILE A 169 27.21 -14.57 -39.01
N THR A 170 27.48 -15.83 -38.73
CA THR A 170 26.65 -16.94 -39.23
C THR A 170 25.59 -17.41 -38.25
N LYS A 171 25.84 -17.22 -36.95
CA LYS A 171 24.97 -17.71 -35.89
C LYS A 171 25.23 -16.92 -34.60
N VAL A 172 24.16 -16.58 -33.89
CA VAL A 172 24.18 -16.23 -32.47
C VAL A 172 23.29 -17.25 -31.77
N TYR A 173 23.74 -17.81 -30.66
CA TYR A 173 22.98 -18.81 -29.93
C TYR A 173 23.40 -18.89 -28.46
N VAL A 174 22.47 -19.40 -27.65
CA VAL A 174 22.74 -19.78 -26.26
C VAL A 174 23.07 -21.27 -26.23
N THR A 175 24.14 -21.64 -25.53
CA THR A 175 24.56 -23.04 -25.36
C THR A 175 23.75 -23.75 -24.27
N ASP A 176 23.89 -25.07 -24.15
CA ASP A 176 23.23 -25.86 -23.08
C ASP A 176 23.73 -25.47 -21.67
N ASP A 177 24.92 -24.89 -21.56
CA ASP A 177 25.49 -24.28 -20.36
C ASP A 177 25.17 -22.77 -20.20
N TYR A 178 24.18 -22.29 -20.97
CA TYR A 178 23.60 -20.94 -20.96
C TYR A 178 24.58 -19.81 -21.29
N GLN A 179 25.69 -20.09 -21.97
CA GLN A 179 26.59 -19.07 -22.50
C GLN A 179 26.03 -18.52 -23.82
N THR A 180 26.13 -17.21 -24.01
CA THR A 180 25.81 -16.60 -25.31
C THR A 180 27.05 -16.61 -26.19
N LYS A 181 26.95 -17.29 -27.35
CA LYS A 181 28.02 -17.42 -28.33
C LYS A 181 27.64 -16.83 -29.68
N ILE A 182 28.66 -16.30 -30.36
CA ILE A 182 28.59 -15.81 -31.74
C ILE A 182 29.59 -16.55 -32.62
N VAL A 183 29.18 -16.94 -33.83
CA VAL A 183 29.99 -17.69 -34.79
C VAL A 183 30.36 -16.80 -35.96
N ILE A 184 31.65 -16.54 -36.11
CA ILE A 184 32.20 -15.73 -37.20
C ILE A 184 32.79 -16.65 -38.27
N ARG A 185 32.41 -16.43 -39.54
CA ARG A 185 32.97 -17.13 -40.70
C ARG A 185 33.87 -16.20 -41.52
N CYS A 186 35.05 -16.68 -41.89
CA CYS A 186 35.92 -16.04 -42.87
C CYS A 186 35.39 -16.35 -44.28
N LYS A 187 35.09 -15.32 -45.07
CA LYS A 187 34.59 -15.46 -46.45
C LYS A 187 35.70 -15.40 -47.49
N GLU A 188 36.80 -14.73 -47.17
CA GLU A 188 37.96 -14.56 -48.06
C GLU A 188 39.23 -14.82 -47.24
N ALA A 189 40.15 -15.63 -47.76
CA ALA A 189 41.39 -15.94 -47.04
C ALA A 189 42.26 -14.69 -46.87
N THR A 190 42.93 -14.56 -45.72
CA THR A 190 43.82 -13.44 -45.41
C THR A 190 45.02 -13.89 -44.58
N ASN A 191 46.15 -13.19 -44.71
CA ASN A 191 47.33 -13.40 -43.87
C ASN A 191 47.41 -12.40 -42.70
N LEU A 192 46.43 -11.50 -42.59
CA LEU A 192 46.38 -10.49 -41.54
C LEU A 192 45.79 -11.08 -40.24
N VAL A 193 46.32 -10.66 -39.10
CA VAL A 193 45.71 -10.96 -37.79
C VAL A 193 44.66 -9.89 -37.51
N LEU A 194 43.39 -10.25 -37.66
CA LEU A 194 42.27 -9.33 -37.54
C LEU A 194 41.47 -9.61 -36.26
N SER A 195 40.84 -8.55 -35.73
CA SER A 195 39.88 -8.61 -34.64
C SER A 195 38.54 -8.03 -35.10
N ALA A 196 37.44 -8.51 -34.52
CA ALA A 196 36.13 -7.89 -34.70
C ALA A 196 35.76 -7.05 -33.48
N TYR A 197 35.13 -5.92 -33.74
CA TYR A 197 34.55 -5.00 -32.78
C TYR A 197 33.04 -5.05 -32.96
N LEU A 198 32.36 -5.61 -31.96
CA LEU A 198 30.96 -5.99 -32.01
C LEU A 198 30.18 -5.16 -30.99
N ASN A 199 29.16 -4.43 -31.44
CA ASN A 199 28.17 -3.85 -30.54
C ASN A 199 26.85 -4.60 -30.68
N VAL A 200 26.30 -5.04 -29.56
CA VAL A 200 25.03 -5.77 -29.49
C VAL A 200 24.04 -5.05 -28.59
N ARG A 201 22.75 -5.25 -28.87
CA ARG A 201 21.63 -4.91 -27.99
C ARG A 201 20.85 -6.17 -27.64
N TYR A 202 20.41 -6.31 -26.41
CA TYR A 202 19.70 -7.50 -25.95
C TYR A 202 18.88 -7.22 -24.69
N ILE A 203 17.92 -8.10 -24.41
CA ILE A 203 17.30 -8.19 -23.08
C ILE A 203 17.96 -9.28 -22.25
N LYS A 204 17.82 -9.22 -20.94
CA LYS A 204 18.23 -10.27 -20.00
C LYS A 204 17.02 -11.04 -19.48
N PRO A 205 17.21 -12.25 -18.92
CA PRO A 205 16.12 -12.93 -18.25
C PRO A 205 15.59 -12.02 -17.14
N TYR A 206 14.27 -11.85 -17.06
CA TYR A 206 13.66 -11.10 -15.97
C TYR A 206 13.68 -11.97 -14.70
N SER A 207 14.84 -12.05 -14.08
CA SER A 207 15.13 -12.97 -12.99
C SER A 207 16.11 -12.35 -12.00
N GLU A 208 16.13 -12.90 -10.80
CA GLU A 208 17.21 -12.71 -9.86
C GLU A 208 18.24 -13.82 -10.04
N LYS A 209 19.50 -13.47 -10.29
CA LYS A 209 20.59 -14.45 -10.35
C LYS A 209 21.11 -14.72 -8.94
N ILE A 210 21.04 -15.98 -8.51
CA ILE A 210 21.46 -16.48 -7.21
C ILE A 210 22.63 -17.46 -7.40
N GLU A 211 23.65 -17.35 -6.56
CA GLU A 211 24.80 -18.25 -6.55
C GLU A 211 24.85 -19.11 -5.27
N LEU A 212 25.14 -20.39 -5.43
CA LEU A 212 25.14 -21.36 -4.33
C LEU A 212 26.18 -22.46 -4.53
N ASP A 213 27.03 -22.68 -3.53
CA ASP A 213 28.03 -23.75 -3.48
C ASP A 213 27.65 -24.82 -2.45
N ILE A 214 27.65 -26.07 -2.86
CA ILE A 214 27.39 -27.24 -2.01
C ILE A 214 28.66 -28.09 -1.99
N ALA A 215 29.37 -28.05 -0.86
CA ALA A 215 30.48 -28.96 -0.62
C ALA A 215 29.93 -30.26 -0.03
N SER A 216 30.25 -31.38 -0.66
CA SER A 216 29.98 -32.72 -0.12
C SER A 216 31.20 -33.24 0.64
N THR A 217 30.96 -34.00 1.71
CA THR A 217 32.01 -34.74 2.43
C THR A 217 32.45 -36.00 1.68
N ASP A 218 31.61 -36.53 0.80
CA ASP A 218 31.93 -37.62 -0.13
C ASP A 218 32.26 -37.08 -1.52
N SER A 219 32.97 -37.86 -2.34
CA SER A 219 33.21 -37.52 -3.74
C SER A 219 31.90 -37.44 -4.52
N ILE A 220 31.56 -36.25 -5.04
CA ILE A 220 30.48 -36.08 -6.01
C ILE A 220 31.02 -36.48 -7.38
N ASP A 221 30.29 -37.32 -8.11
CA ASP A 221 30.61 -37.55 -9.52
C ASP A 221 30.18 -36.32 -10.36
N PRO A 222 31.12 -35.62 -11.03
CA PRO A 222 30.85 -34.41 -11.80
C PRO A 222 29.80 -34.54 -12.92
N GLY A 223 29.48 -35.76 -13.35
CA GLY A 223 28.50 -36.01 -14.40
C GLY A 223 27.08 -36.36 -13.92
N SER A 224 26.90 -36.75 -12.65
CA SER A 224 25.72 -37.55 -12.26
C SER A 224 24.64 -36.79 -11.49
N VAL A 225 24.92 -35.61 -10.93
CA VAL A 225 23.93 -34.92 -10.07
C VAL A 225 22.74 -34.44 -10.88
N ALA A 226 21.55 -35.01 -10.66
CA ALA A 226 20.32 -34.58 -11.31
C ALA A 226 19.57 -33.58 -10.42
N ILE A 227 19.20 -32.42 -10.97
CA ILE A 227 18.51 -31.35 -10.25
C ILE A 227 17.07 -31.28 -10.76
N SER A 228 16.10 -31.23 -9.85
CA SER A 228 14.68 -31.16 -10.20
C SER A 228 13.90 -30.34 -9.18
N PHE A 229 12.78 -29.76 -9.61
CA PHE A 229 11.78 -29.20 -8.69
C PHE A 229 10.75 -30.28 -8.34
N PRO A 230 10.37 -30.44 -7.05
CA PRO A 230 9.23 -31.26 -6.71
C PRO A 230 7.91 -30.63 -7.22
N VAL A 231 6.88 -31.47 -7.41
CA VAL A 231 5.55 -31.03 -7.88
C VAL A 231 4.90 -30.02 -6.93
N LEU A 232 5.18 -30.11 -5.64
CA LEU A 232 4.72 -29.16 -4.64
C LEU A 232 5.94 -28.70 -3.84
N LYS A 233 5.93 -27.45 -3.39
CA LYS A 233 6.99 -26.91 -2.53
C LYS A 233 7.17 -27.81 -1.31
N TYR A 234 8.39 -27.97 -0.82
CA TYR A 234 8.76 -28.85 0.29
C TYR A 234 8.49 -30.35 0.04
N ASP A 235 8.34 -30.75 -1.23
CA ASP A 235 7.93 -32.09 -1.69
C ASP A 235 6.68 -32.66 -1.00
N LYS A 236 5.71 -31.79 -0.72
CA LYS A 236 4.41 -32.20 -0.18
C LYS A 236 3.64 -33.07 -1.17
N LYS A 237 2.67 -33.81 -0.64
CA LYS A 237 1.86 -34.78 -1.39
C LYS A 237 0.48 -34.26 -1.79
N MET A 238 0.04 -33.15 -1.20
CA MET A 238 -1.30 -32.60 -1.44
C MET A 238 -1.30 -31.08 -1.31
N LEU A 239 -1.91 -30.39 -2.30
CA LEU A 239 -2.06 -28.93 -2.29
C LEU A 239 -3.44 -28.56 -1.71
N VAL A 240 -3.44 -27.66 -0.73
CA VAL A 240 -4.64 -27.18 -0.05
C VAL A 240 -4.65 -25.66 0.02
N SER A 241 -5.80 -25.04 -0.25
CA SER A 241 -5.98 -23.61 -0.09
C SER A 241 -7.32 -23.27 0.55
N LEU A 242 -7.31 -22.24 1.39
CA LEU A 242 -8.50 -21.59 1.94
C LEU A 242 -8.58 -20.16 1.42
N THR A 243 -9.77 -19.74 1.01
CA THR A 243 -10.09 -18.33 0.75
C THR A 243 -11.25 -17.87 1.63
N THR A 244 -11.07 -16.74 2.32
CA THR A 244 -12.15 -16.04 2.99
C THR A 244 -12.62 -14.89 2.11
N ASP A 245 -13.90 -14.86 1.77
CA ASP A 245 -14.49 -13.87 0.89
C ASP A 245 -15.07 -12.67 1.66
N ASP A 246 -15.59 -11.68 0.92
CA ASP A 246 -16.34 -10.51 1.42
C ASP A 246 -15.60 -9.55 2.37
N ALA A 247 -14.27 -9.59 2.40
CA ALA A 247 -13.46 -8.79 3.31
C ALA A 247 -13.93 -8.88 4.78
N ASN A 248 -14.31 -10.07 5.25
CA ASN A 248 -14.88 -10.26 6.58
C ASN A 248 -13.80 -10.35 7.68
N THR A 249 -13.99 -9.64 8.81
CA THR A 249 -13.04 -9.57 9.94
C THR A 249 -12.72 -10.93 10.56
N SER A 250 -13.62 -11.92 10.44
CA SER A 250 -13.35 -13.30 10.88
C SER A 250 -12.11 -13.92 10.24
N SER A 251 -11.70 -13.44 9.07
CA SER A 251 -10.43 -13.79 8.42
C SER A 251 -9.23 -13.47 9.32
N PHE A 252 -9.26 -12.33 10.00
CA PHE A 252 -8.23 -11.91 10.95
C PHE A 252 -8.43 -12.56 12.32
N CYS A 253 -9.57 -12.30 12.97
CA CYS A 253 -9.77 -12.60 14.39
C CYS A 253 -10.08 -14.09 14.70
N ARG A 254 -10.23 -14.94 13.67
CA ARG A 254 -10.45 -16.38 13.83
C ARG A 254 -9.49 -17.21 12.99
N VAL A 255 -9.44 -17.02 11.67
CA VAL A 255 -8.58 -17.83 10.79
C VAL A 255 -7.10 -17.52 11.04
N TRP A 256 -6.67 -16.28 10.79
CA TRP A 256 -5.29 -15.87 11.06
C TRP A 256 -4.94 -16.03 12.53
N ALA A 257 -5.84 -15.64 13.44
CA ALA A 257 -5.61 -15.73 14.87
C ALA A 257 -5.37 -17.17 15.33
N GLY A 258 -6.25 -18.11 14.96
CA GLY A 258 -6.12 -19.53 15.32
C GLY A 258 -4.86 -20.16 14.77
N ILE A 259 -4.50 -19.87 13.52
CA ILE A 259 -3.26 -20.37 12.91
C ILE A 259 -2.02 -19.90 13.70
N ASN A 260 -2.03 -18.65 14.15
CA ASN A 260 -0.87 -17.98 14.74
C ASN A 260 -0.88 -17.97 16.28
N GLY A 261 -1.69 -18.82 16.92
CA GLY A 261 -1.75 -18.94 18.38
C GLY A 261 -2.16 -17.63 19.06
N ARG A 262 -3.07 -16.87 18.44
CA ARG A 262 -3.67 -15.65 19.00
C ARG A 262 -5.03 -15.96 19.63
N PRO A 263 -5.57 -15.08 20.49
CA PRO A 263 -6.89 -15.27 21.07
C PRO A 263 -7.96 -15.43 19.99
N VAL A 264 -8.77 -16.48 20.06
CA VAL A 264 -9.87 -16.71 19.11
C VAL A 264 -11.17 -16.34 19.80
N SER A 265 -12.01 -15.54 19.12
CA SER A 265 -13.29 -15.08 19.68
C SER A 265 -14.46 -15.25 18.72
N ASN A 266 -15.65 -15.50 19.30
CA ASN A 266 -16.91 -15.36 18.56
C ASN A 266 -17.31 -13.89 18.34
N ALA A 267 -16.77 -12.94 19.12
CA ALA A 267 -16.81 -11.52 18.74
C ALA A 267 -15.71 -11.19 17.74
N PHE A 268 -15.84 -10.06 17.04
CA PHE A 268 -14.76 -9.57 16.20
C PHE A 268 -13.73 -8.81 17.03
N TYR A 269 -12.53 -8.64 16.49
CA TYR A 269 -11.56 -7.67 16.96
C TYR A 269 -10.57 -7.40 15.83
N HIS A 270 -9.88 -6.27 15.90
CA HIS A 270 -8.94 -5.82 14.88
C HIS A 270 -7.49 -5.81 15.40
N ALA A 271 -6.53 -5.65 14.49
CA ALA A 271 -5.11 -5.74 14.81
C ALA A 271 -4.65 -4.67 15.81
N ASN A 272 -5.19 -3.44 15.76
CA ASN A 272 -4.87 -2.41 16.76
C ASN A 272 -5.37 -2.76 18.16
N GLN A 273 -6.56 -3.37 18.27
CA GLN A 273 -7.13 -3.85 19.52
C GLN A 273 -6.30 -5.01 20.08
N LEU A 274 -5.89 -5.96 19.23
CA LEU A 274 -4.98 -7.05 19.61
C LEU A 274 -3.63 -6.51 20.13
N ASP A 275 -3.03 -5.55 19.43
CA ASP A 275 -1.76 -4.94 19.83
C ASP A 275 -1.86 -4.19 21.18
N ALA A 276 -3.03 -3.63 21.49
CA ALA A 276 -3.31 -2.95 22.74
C ALA A 276 -3.72 -3.91 23.89
N GLY A 277 -3.90 -5.21 23.61
CA GLY A 277 -4.45 -6.16 24.57
C GLY A 277 -5.94 -5.94 24.87
N ASP A 278 -6.64 -5.16 24.04
CA ASP A 278 -8.07 -4.89 24.12
C ASP A 278 -8.84 -6.01 23.42
N ILE A 279 -8.94 -7.17 24.06
CA ILE A 279 -9.59 -8.37 23.52
C ILE A 279 -10.93 -8.60 24.25
N PRO A 280 -11.98 -9.12 23.59
CA PRO A 280 -13.26 -9.37 24.25
C PRO A 280 -13.16 -10.32 25.46
N ASP A 281 -13.30 -9.80 26.69
CA ASP A 281 -13.13 -10.53 27.96
C ASP A 281 -14.08 -11.73 28.15
N SER A 282 -15.27 -11.72 27.54
CA SER A 282 -16.35 -12.70 27.79
C SER A 282 -16.56 -13.73 26.68
N ILE A 283 -15.72 -13.74 25.64
CA ILE A 283 -15.94 -14.54 24.43
C ILE A 283 -14.62 -15.04 23.82
N VAL A 284 -13.53 -15.19 24.60
CA VAL A 284 -12.40 -16.01 24.14
C VAL A 284 -12.75 -17.46 24.43
N ASP A 285 -13.25 -18.18 23.42
CA ASP A 285 -13.62 -19.59 23.61
C ASP A 285 -12.37 -20.46 23.85
N THR A 286 -11.25 -20.15 23.19
CA THR A 286 -9.93 -20.76 23.43
C THR A 286 -8.80 -19.88 22.87
N THR A 287 -7.63 -19.85 23.53
CA THR A 287 -6.36 -19.57 22.85
C THR A 287 -5.68 -20.90 22.63
N LEU A 288 -5.36 -21.25 21.38
CA LEU A 288 -4.67 -22.50 21.11
C LEU A 288 -3.25 -22.44 21.70
N GLU A 289 -2.85 -23.49 22.42
CA GLU A 289 -1.50 -23.61 22.99
C GLU A 289 -0.43 -23.91 21.92
N LYS A 290 -0.81 -23.90 20.63
CA LYS A 290 0.04 -24.18 19.48
C LYS A 290 -0.36 -23.37 18.26
N THR A 291 0.60 -23.17 17.37
CA THR A 291 0.39 -22.69 16.00
C THR A 291 0.01 -23.85 15.08
N LEU A 292 -0.63 -23.56 13.95
CA LEU A 292 -1.11 -24.56 13.00
C LEU A 292 -0.31 -24.46 11.69
N GLY A 293 0.20 -25.59 11.21
CA GLY A 293 1.14 -25.58 10.09
C GLY A 293 1.55 -26.96 9.59
N TYR A 294 2.62 -26.96 8.81
CA TYR A 294 3.38 -28.10 8.30
C TYR A 294 4.87 -27.79 8.45
N THR A 295 5.77 -28.69 8.07
CA THR A 295 7.22 -28.42 8.04
C THR A 295 7.71 -28.18 6.62
N ASP A 296 8.83 -27.49 6.47
CA ASP A 296 9.50 -27.31 5.18
C ASP A 296 10.19 -28.58 4.65
N GLY A 297 9.97 -29.73 5.30
CA GLY A 297 10.66 -30.98 4.99
C GLY A 297 12.08 -31.05 5.55
N CYS A 298 12.60 -29.97 6.14
CA CYS A 298 13.93 -29.88 6.76
C CYS A 298 13.86 -29.58 8.26
N GLY A 299 12.67 -29.71 8.86
CA GLY A 299 12.45 -29.56 10.30
C GLY A 299 12.06 -28.15 10.76
N ASN A 300 11.95 -27.17 9.85
CA ASN A 300 11.43 -25.85 10.21
C ASN A 300 9.93 -25.79 10.00
N GLU A 301 9.23 -25.14 10.92
CA GLU A 301 7.80 -24.88 10.80
C GLU A 301 7.50 -23.95 9.61
N ARG A 302 6.38 -24.24 8.94
CA ARG A 302 5.67 -23.37 8.00
C ARG A 302 4.23 -23.29 8.46
N ARG A 303 3.78 -22.10 8.86
CA ARG A 303 2.39 -21.92 9.29
C ARG A 303 1.45 -21.97 8.09
N PHE A 304 0.22 -22.42 8.31
CA PHE A 304 -0.82 -22.32 7.29
C PHE A 304 -1.01 -20.86 6.86
N THR A 305 -1.29 -20.64 5.60
CA THR A 305 -1.64 -19.31 5.07
C THR A 305 -2.93 -19.41 4.28
N HIS A 306 -3.76 -18.38 4.36
CA HIS A 306 -4.98 -18.29 3.58
C HIS A 306 -5.00 -17.00 2.77
N GLY A 307 -5.82 -17.01 1.72
CA GLY A 307 -6.09 -15.84 0.93
C GLY A 307 -7.36 -15.11 1.38
N VAL A 308 -7.37 -13.80 1.18
CA VAL A 308 -8.48 -12.94 1.58
C VAL A 308 -9.00 -12.21 0.35
N ALA A 309 -10.23 -12.48 -0.06
CA ALA A 309 -10.89 -11.68 -1.07
C ALA A 309 -11.26 -10.33 -0.44
N VAL A 310 -10.55 -9.27 -0.84
CA VAL A 310 -10.72 -7.93 -0.28
C VAL A 310 -11.74 -7.14 -1.09
N TRP A 311 -12.34 -6.14 -0.46
CA TRP A 311 -13.29 -5.23 -1.09
C TRP A 311 -12.92 -3.77 -0.77
N PRO A 312 -11.85 -3.25 -1.41
CA PRO A 312 -11.22 -1.97 -1.05
C PRO A 312 -12.15 -0.75 -1.07
N TYR A 313 -13.17 -0.76 -1.92
CA TYR A 313 -14.19 0.30 -2.00
C TYR A 313 -15.57 -0.13 -1.46
N CYS A 314 -15.65 -1.15 -0.59
CA CYS A 314 -16.89 -1.51 0.10
C CYS A 314 -17.42 -0.31 0.89
N GLN A 315 -18.65 0.14 0.58
CA GLN A 315 -19.28 1.25 1.29
C GLN A 315 -20.40 0.78 2.22
N ASN A 316 -20.44 1.35 3.43
CA ASN A 316 -21.60 1.26 4.32
C ASN A 316 -21.81 2.61 5.03
N GLY A 317 -23.04 3.14 4.97
CA GLY A 317 -23.36 4.45 5.57
C GLY A 317 -22.52 5.62 5.02
N GLY A 318 -22.09 5.55 3.76
CA GLY A 318 -21.25 6.57 3.12
C GLY A 318 -19.76 6.54 3.50
N ARG A 319 -19.32 5.51 4.25
CA ARG A 319 -17.91 5.30 4.60
C ARG A 319 -17.36 4.10 3.86
N VAL A 320 -16.09 4.17 3.45
CA VAL A 320 -15.36 3.01 2.91
C VAL A 320 -14.88 2.16 4.09
N MET A 321 -15.36 0.94 4.19
CA MET A 321 -15.25 0.15 5.43
C MET A 321 -13.81 -0.26 5.75
N MET A 322 -13.01 -0.62 4.75
CA MET A 322 -11.61 -1.00 4.97
C MET A 322 -10.72 0.15 5.43
N ASP A 323 -11.14 1.39 5.20
CA ASP A 323 -10.47 2.62 5.64
C ASP A 323 -10.87 3.05 7.06
N THR A 324 -11.81 2.35 7.69
CA THR A 324 -12.17 2.61 9.08
C THR A 324 -11.12 2.06 10.04
N GLU A 325 -11.10 2.61 11.25
CA GLU A 325 -10.31 2.08 12.35
C GLU A 325 -11.23 1.85 13.55
N SER A 326 -11.13 0.65 14.14
CA SER A 326 -11.94 0.29 15.31
C SER A 326 -11.33 0.88 16.59
N PRO A 327 -12.14 1.47 17.49
CA PRO A 327 -11.63 2.12 18.68
C PRO A 327 -11.01 1.12 19.66
N VAL A 328 -9.96 1.58 20.35
CA VAL A 328 -9.24 0.82 21.40
C VAL A 328 -9.57 1.44 22.75
N ASP A 329 -10.16 0.65 23.65
CA ASP A 329 -10.43 1.05 25.03
C ASP A 329 -10.44 -0.18 25.95
N PRO A 330 -9.27 -0.59 26.50
CA PRO A 330 -9.17 -1.72 27.41
C PRO A 330 -9.94 -1.53 28.73
N THR A 331 -10.41 -0.31 29.04
CA THR A 331 -11.12 -0.01 30.28
C THR A 331 -12.64 -0.07 30.11
N ALA A 332 -13.13 -0.14 28.88
CA ALA A 332 -14.55 -0.17 28.58
C ALA A 332 -15.20 -1.51 28.96
N ASN A 333 -16.29 -1.41 29.72
CA ASN A 333 -17.12 -2.53 30.16
C ASN A 333 -18.19 -2.99 29.14
N ASN A 334 -18.29 -2.34 27.98
CA ASN A 334 -19.19 -2.70 26.89
C ASN A 334 -18.42 -3.40 25.75
N THR A 335 -19.10 -4.01 24.78
CA THR A 335 -18.46 -4.75 23.68
C THR A 335 -18.69 -4.11 22.29
N TYR A 336 -19.20 -2.87 22.22
CA TYR A 336 -19.59 -2.25 20.94
C TYR A 336 -18.43 -2.08 19.96
N ARG A 337 -17.21 -1.85 20.47
CA ARG A 337 -15.99 -1.73 19.67
C ARG A 337 -15.57 -3.02 18.95
N PHE A 338 -16.18 -4.15 19.31
CA PHE A 338 -15.94 -5.48 18.74
C PHE A 338 -17.01 -5.93 17.74
N MET A 339 -17.85 -5.00 17.28
CA MET A 339 -18.98 -5.31 16.41
C MET A 339 -18.74 -5.04 14.92
N SER A 340 -17.57 -4.52 14.53
CA SER A 340 -17.28 -4.27 13.11
C SER A 340 -17.01 -5.58 12.37
N PRO A 341 -17.84 -5.96 11.38
CA PRO A 341 -17.66 -7.21 10.65
C PRO A 341 -16.72 -7.09 9.45
N TYR A 342 -16.26 -5.87 9.10
CA TYR A 342 -15.44 -5.62 7.91
C TYR A 342 -13.97 -5.47 8.27
N LEU A 343 -13.11 -6.19 7.54
CA LEU A 343 -11.66 -6.07 7.63
C LEU A 343 -11.24 -4.62 7.44
N GLN A 344 -10.23 -4.21 8.20
CA GLN A 344 -9.57 -2.92 8.08
C GLN A 344 -8.17 -3.12 7.49
N TRP A 345 -7.59 -2.08 6.86
CA TRP A 345 -6.25 -2.19 6.28
C TRP A 345 -5.18 -2.60 7.29
N ILE A 346 -5.35 -2.26 8.57
CA ILE A 346 -4.44 -2.67 9.64
C ILE A 346 -4.44 -4.19 9.86
N ASP A 347 -5.60 -4.84 9.72
CA ASP A 347 -5.73 -6.30 9.80
C ASP A 347 -5.02 -6.96 8.62
N VAL A 348 -5.26 -6.45 7.42
CA VAL A 348 -4.62 -6.93 6.18
C VAL A 348 -3.11 -6.79 6.30
N LYS A 349 -2.60 -5.63 6.74
CA LYS A 349 -1.18 -5.40 6.95
C LYS A 349 -0.57 -6.40 7.92
N MET A 350 -1.28 -6.75 9.00
CA MET A 350 -0.83 -7.78 9.94
C MET A 350 -0.81 -9.16 9.28
N MET A 351 -1.89 -9.58 8.60
CA MET A 351 -1.95 -10.88 7.93
C MET A 351 -0.85 -11.06 6.87
N LEU A 352 -0.56 -10.01 6.09
CA LEU A 352 0.48 -10.03 5.06
C LEU A 352 1.92 -10.21 5.61
N LYS A 353 2.15 -9.96 6.90
CA LYS A 353 3.43 -10.29 7.57
C LYS A 353 3.62 -11.79 7.77
N TYR A 354 2.52 -12.55 7.84
CA TYR A 354 2.50 -13.99 8.10
C TYR A 354 2.29 -14.82 6.83
N GLY A 355 2.43 -14.22 5.64
CA GLY A 355 2.38 -14.92 4.36
C GLY A 355 0.98 -15.10 3.76
N CYS A 356 -0.08 -14.62 4.44
CA CYS A 356 -1.41 -14.50 3.84
C CYS A 356 -1.35 -13.60 2.59
N SER A 357 -2.38 -13.70 1.75
CA SER A 357 -2.48 -12.92 0.50
C SER A 357 -3.84 -12.27 0.34
N ILE A 358 -3.95 -11.34 -0.61
CA ILE A 358 -5.16 -10.59 -0.93
C ILE A 358 -5.56 -10.81 -2.39
N TYR A 359 -6.86 -10.95 -2.64
CA TYR A 359 -7.42 -11.22 -3.96
C TYR A 359 -8.52 -10.21 -4.29
N TYR A 360 -8.72 -9.95 -5.59
CA TYR A 360 -9.87 -9.19 -6.05
C TYR A 360 -11.16 -9.93 -5.73
N HIS A 361 -12.22 -9.16 -5.48
CA HIS A 361 -13.57 -9.69 -5.28
C HIS A 361 -14.59 -8.73 -5.90
N ASN A 362 -15.52 -8.18 -5.12
CA ASN A 362 -16.44 -7.14 -5.55
C ASN A 362 -15.75 -5.77 -5.74
N ILE A 363 -16.28 -4.99 -6.68
CA ILE A 363 -15.94 -3.56 -6.85
C ILE A 363 -16.93 -2.68 -6.07
N GLY A 364 -16.54 -1.44 -5.77
CA GLY A 364 -17.47 -0.44 -5.21
C GLY A 364 -18.46 0.06 -6.27
N THR A 365 -19.59 -0.63 -6.46
CA THR A 365 -20.56 -0.32 -7.53
C THR A 365 -21.15 1.09 -7.43
N GLU A 366 -21.15 1.68 -6.24
CA GLU A 366 -21.57 3.05 -5.96
C GLU A 366 -20.66 4.08 -6.63
N ILE A 367 -19.40 3.70 -6.91
CA ILE A 367 -18.36 4.56 -7.47
C ILE A 367 -18.16 4.25 -8.95
N PHE A 368 -18.03 2.97 -9.28
CA PHE A 368 -17.65 2.52 -10.63
C PHE A 368 -18.84 2.14 -11.50
N GLY A 369 -20.05 2.07 -10.93
CA GLY A 369 -21.26 1.64 -11.61
C GLY A 369 -21.51 0.14 -11.53
N SER A 370 -22.52 -0.33 -12.27
CA SER A 370 -23.00 -1.72 -12.23
C SER A 370 -21.91 -2.74 -12.55
N ASP A 371 -21.78 -3.77 -11.71
CA ASP A 371 -20.86 -4.91 -11.85
C ASP A 371 -21.32 -5.94 -12.91
N SER A 372 -22.45 -5.69 -13.55
CA SER A 372 -22.89 -6.38 -14.76
C SER A 372 -22.21 -5.87 -16.04
N VAL A 373 -21.43 -4.78 -15.96
CA VAL A 373 -20.74 -4.16 -17.10
C VAL A 373 -19.24 -4.38 -16.98
N VAL A 374 -18.65 -5.08 -17.97
CA VAL A 374 -17.22 -5.45 -17.98
C VAL A 374 -16.30 -4.25 -17.75
N ASN A 375 -16.51 -3.12 -18.43
CA ASN A 375 -15.65 -1.95 -18.31
C ASN A 375 -15.69 -1.31 -16.92
N ASN A 376 -16.85 -1.33 -16.25
CA ASN A 376 -16.97 -0.83 -14.88
C ASN A 376 -16.19 -1.73 -13.93
N VAL A 377 -16.28 -3.05 -14.13
CA VAL A 377 -15.50 -4.03 -13.37
C VAL A 377 -14.00 -3.82 -13.60
N ILE A 378 -13.52 -3.65 -14.83
CA ILE A 378 -12.11 -3.35 -15.11
C ILE A 378 -11.65 -2.11 -14.35
N ALA A 379 -12.37 -0.99 -14.46
CA ALA A 379 -12.03 0.25 -13.77
C ALA A 379 -12.01 0.09 -12.24
N GLY A 380 -12.98 -0.64 -11.68
CA GLY A 380 -13.02 -0.92 -10.24
C GLY A 380 -11.87 -1.80 -9.78
N LEU A 381 -11.51 -2.86 -10.53
CA LEU A 381 -10.39 -3.73 -10.20
C LEU A 381 -9.04 -3.00 -10.30
N GLU A 382 -8.86 -2.12 -11.28
CA GLU A 382 -7.67 -1.26 -11.37
C GLU A 382 -7.55 -0.31 -10.16
N ALA A 383 -8.66 0.29 -9.74
CA ALA A 383 -8.70 1.14 -8.56
C ALA A 383 -8.46 0.35 -7.26
N ASP A 384 -9.03 -0.84 -7.12
CA ASP A 384 -8.81 -1.75 -5.99
C ASP A 384 -7.33 -2.10 -5.84
N CYS A 385 -6.65 -2.40 -6.95
CA CYS A 385 -5.22 -2.67 -6.98
C CYS A 385 -4.41 -1.47 -6.51
N THR A 386 -4.69 -0.29 -7.09
CA THR A 386 -4.02 0.96 -6.75
C THR A 386 -4.14 1.24 -5.24
N ARG A 387 -5.35 1.12 -4.70
CA ARG A 387 -5.61 1.32 -3.27
C ARG A 387 -4.89 0.31 -2.40
N SER A 388 -4.81 -0.96 -2.80
CA SER A 388 -4.05 -1.97 -2.06
C SER A 388 -2.55 -1.68 -2.02
N ILE A 389 -1.99 -1.14 -3.10
CA ILE A 389 -0.60 -0.69 -3.16
C ILE A 389 -0.39 0.51 -2.22
N GLU A 390 -1.27 1.52 -2.26
CA GLU A 390 -1.19 2.69 -1.39
C GLU A 390 -1.29 2.33 0.09
N ARG A 391 -2.19 1.40 0.44
CA ARG A 391 -2.52 1.10 1.83
C ARG A 391 -1.58 0.09 2.47
N VAL A 392 -1.12 -0.91 1.72
CA VAL A 392 -0.31 -2.01 2.25
C VAL A 392 0.91 -2.38 1.39
N GLY A 393 1.22 -1.61 0.36
CA GLY A 393 2.40 -1.83 -0.49
C GLY A 393 2.33 -3.11 -1.32
N ARG A 394 1.12 -3.63 -1.60
CA ARG A 394 0.92 -4.92 -2.26
C ARG A 394 -0.12 -4.84 -3.36
N GLY A 395 0.30 -4.99 -4.60
CA GLY A 395 -0.59 -5.17 -5.76
C GLY A 395 -1.20 -6.57 -5.80
N ILE A 396 -2.39 -6.67 -6.40
CA ILE A 396 -3.22 -7.87 -6.45
C ILE A 396 -3.12 -8.51 -7.83
N LYS A 397 -2.99 -9.84 -7.87
CA LYS A 397 -2.81 -10.62 -9.12
C LYS A 397 -3.77 -11.80 -9.29
N VAL A 398 -4.67 -12.02 -8.33
CA VAL A 398 -5.63 -13.13 -8.34
C VAL A 398 -7.02 -12.58 -8.15
N LEU A 399 -7.98 -13.08 -8.93
CA LEU A 399 -9.41 -12.82 -8.76
C LEU A 399 -10.10 -14.01 -8.08
N ALA A 400 -10.76 -13.76 -6.97
CA ALA A 400 -11.78 -14.66 -6.42
C ALA A 400 -13.14 -14.17 -6.94
N ARG A 401 -13.83 -14.98 -7.76
CA ARG A 401 -15.07 -14.54 -8.42
C ARG A 401 -16.17 -14.25 -7.37
N PRO A 402 -16.71 -13.01 -7.32
CA PRO A 402 -17.84 -12.70 -6.45
C PRO A 402 -19.17 -13.14 -7.08
N ASP A 403 -20.14 -13.47 -6.24
CA ASP A 403 -21.57 -13.62 -6.58
C ASP A 403 -21.92 -14.59 -7.75
N GLY A 404 -21.00 -15.48 -8.11
CA GLY A 404 -21.15 -16.29 -9.33
C GLY A 404 -21.12 -15.48 -10.63
N ASN A 405 -20.67 -14.22 -10.58
CA ASN A 405 -20.74 -13.27 -11.68
C ASN A 405 -19.57 -13.44 -12.66
N ASN A 406 -19.85 -14.04 -13.84
CA ASN A 406 -18.85 -14.28 -14.89
C ASN A 406 -18.35 -13.01 -15.60
N VAL A 407 -18.96 -11.83 -15.35
CA VAL A 407 -18.43 -10.55 -15.83
C VAL A 407 -17.05 -10.29 -15.24
N PHE A 408 -16.82 -10.65 -13.96
CA PHE A 408 -15.50 -10.52 -13.32
C PHE A 408 -14.45 -11.40 -13.97
N VAL A 409 -14.78 -12.65 -14.29
CA VAL A 409 -13.85 -13.56 -15.01
C VAL A 409 -13.55 -13.03 -16.40
N THR A 410 -14.55 -12.46 -17.09
CA THR A 410 -14.37 -11.83 -18.40
C THR A 410 -13.46 -10.61 -18.30
N ALA A 411 -13.69 -9.73 -17.33
CA ALA A 411 -12.85 -8.57 -17.05
C ALA A 411 -11.41 -8.98 -16.71
N ALA A 412 -11.23 -9.98 -15.85
CA ALA A 412 -9.92 -10.53 -15.52
C ALA A 412 -9.17 -11.03 -16.75
N SER A 413 -9.83 -11.73 -17.68
CA SER A 413 -9.19 -12.21 -18.90
C SER A 413 -8.74 -11.10 -19.86
N GLN A 414 -9.26 -9.88 -19.69
CA GLN A 414 -8.88 -8.68 -20.46
C GLN A 414 -7.79 -7.87 -19.75
N SER A 415 -7.55 -8.12 -18.45
CA SER A 415 -6.51 -7.45 -17.68
C SER A 415 -5.19 -8.23 -17.75
N PRO A 416 -4.08 -7.62 -18.19
CA PRO A 416 -2.78 -8.27 -18.15
C PRO A 416 -2.19 -8.35 -16.73
N HIS A 417 -2.85 -7.74 -15.74
CA HIS A 417 -2.41 -7.69 -14.34
C HIS A 417 -3.04 -8.81 -13.48
N ILE A 418 -4.12 -9.44 -13.94
CA ILE A 418 -4.76 -10.56 -13.25
C ILE A 418 -4.25 -11.85 -13.88
N LEU A 419 -3.45 -12.61 -13.13
CA LEU A 419 -2.75 -13.77 -13.65
C LEU A 419 -3.58 -15.05 -13.58
N MET A 420 -4.48 -15.14 -12.60
CA MET A 420 -5.31 -16.32 -12.37
C MET A 420 -6.63 -15.93 -11.68
N SER A 421 -7.69 -16.69 -11.95
CA SER A 421 -8.96 -16.57 -11.24
C SER A 421 -9.33 -17.87 -10.54
N VAL A 422 -10.22 -17.79 -9.55
CA VAL A 422 -10.89 -18.94 -8.94
C VAL A 422 -12.39 -18.71 -8.88
N ALA A 423 -13.16 -19.78 -9.03
CA ALA A 423 -14.62 -19.74 -9.05
C ALA A 423 -15.22 -21.10 -8.64
N GLU A 424 -16.50 -21.07 -8.26
CA GLU A 424 -17.25 -22.22 -7.69
C GLU A 424 -17.86 -23.10 -8.77
N SER A 425 -17.96 -22.58 -9.99
CA SER A 425 -18.66 -23.19 -11.11
C SER A 425 -18.11 -22.66 -12.43
N SER A 426 -18.65 -23.15 -13.55
CA SER A 426 -18.23 -22.76 -14.91
C SER A 426 -17.98 -21.25 -15.04
N PRO A 427 -16.81 -20.83 -15.57
CA PRO A 427 -15.85 -21.64 -16.34
C PRO A 427 -14.76 -22.34 -15.49
N ALA A 428 -14.91 -22.46 -14.18
CA ALA A 428 -13.89 -23.07 -13.33
C ALA A 428 -13.68 -24.57 -13.58
N GLU A 429 -12.42 -25.01 -13.54
CA GLU A 429 -12.00 -26.40 -13.76
C GLU A 429 -11.12 -26.94 -12.63
N ASN A 430 -11.09 -28.26 -12.46
CA ASN A 430 -10.18 -28.91 -11.52
C ASN A 430 -8.73 -28.75 -12.01
N ILE A 431 -7.88 -28.16 -11.18
CA ILE A 431 -6.44 -28.08 -11.44
C ILE A 431 -5.74 -29.27 -10.82
N ILE A 432 -4.96 -30.01 -11.62
CA ILE A 432 -4.15 -31.15 -11.16
C ILE A 432 -2.67 -30.71 -11.20
N PRO A 433 -2.01 -30.45 -10.05
CA PRO A 433 -0.65 -29.90 -10.04
C PRO A 433 0.40 -30.75 -10.79
N SER A 434 0.24 -32.07 -10.79
CA SER A 434 1.14 -33.03 -11.46
C SER A 434 1.03 -33.01 -12.99
N SER A 435 -0.03 -32.43 -13.58
CA SER A 435 -0.22 -32.42 -15.04
C SER A 435 0.46 -31.25 -15.75
N LEU A 436 1.25 -30.45 -15.03
CA LEU A 436 1.87 -29.20 -15.53
C LEU A 436 0.83 -28.22 -16.12
N PRO A 437 -0.23 -27.87 -15.38
CA PRO A 437 -1.34 -27.06 -15.89
C PRO A 437 -0.85 -25.67 -16.32
N ASN A 438 -1.44 -25.08 -17.36
CA ASN A 438 -1.21 -23.65 -17.63
C ASN A 438 -2.11 -22.82 -16.70
N LEU A 439 -1.52 -22.12 -15.73
CA LEU A 439 -2.27 -21.34 -14.75
C LEU A 439 -2.59 -19.92 -15.21
N TYR A 440 -1.90 -19.39 -16.22
CA TYR A 440 -2.15 -18.04 -16.69
C TYR A 440 -3.53 -17.93 -17.36
N ASN A 441 -4.36 -17.01 -16.87
CA ASN A 441 -5.77 -16.86 -17.22
C ASN A 441 -6.63 -18.12 -16.96
N ALA A 442 -6.11 -19.09 -16.19
CA ALA A 442 -6.91 -20.23 -15.76
C ALA A 442 -7.93 -19.80 -14.72
N VAL A 443 -9.03 -20.54 -14.67
CA VAL A 443 -10.07 -20.40 -13.65
C VAL A 443 -10.10 -21.68 -12.82
N GLY A 444 -9.48 -21.66 -11.65
CA GLY A 444 -9.40 -22.82 -10.76
C GLY A 444 -10.72 -23.04 -10.00
N LEU A 445 -11.14 -24.29 -9.89
CA LEU A 445 -12.32 -24.65 -9.10
C LEU A 445 -12.04 -24.55 -7.60
N ARG A 446 -12.87 -23.75 -6.91
CA ARG A 446 -13.03 -23.76 -5.45
C ARG A 446 -14.44 -24.18 -5.09
N PHE A 447 -14.73 -24.40 -3.80
CA PHE A 447 -16.10 -24.68 -3.37
C PHE A 447 -16.43 -24.11 -1.99
N PHE A 448 -17.67 -23.67 -1.83
CA PHE A 448 -18.26 -23.42 -0.51
C PHE A 448 -18.80 -24.74 0.05
N PRO A 449 -18.40 -25.16 1.27
CA PRO A 449 -19.00 -26.32 1.90
C PRO A 449 -20.46 -26.03 2.23
N VAL A 450 -21.33 -27.02 2.05
CA VAL A 450 -22.76 -26.91 2.35
C VAL A 450 -23.06 -27.81 3.54
N ALA A 451 -23.55 -27.23 4.64
CA ALA A 451 -24.10 -27.98 5.76
C ALA A 451 -25.40 -28.67 5.35
N SER A 452 -25.60 -29.92 5.78
CA SER A 452 -26.80 -30.69 5.44
C SER A 452 -27.23 -31.60 6.60
N GLY A 453 -28.48 -31.48 7.03
CA GLY A 453 -28.99 -32.25 8.17
C GLY A 453 -28.21 -31.94 9.45
N SER A 454 -27.58 -32.96 10.04
CA SER A 454 -26.72 -32.82 11.22
C SER A 454 -25.24 -32.54 10.90
N ASN A 455 -24.83 -32.55 9.64
CA ASN A 455 -23.43 -32.35 9.24
C ASN A 455 -23.11 -30.85 9.11
N THR A 456 -22.04 -30.44 9.78
CA THR A 456 -21.53 -29.06 9.72
C THR A 456 -20.72 -28.81 8.44
N GLU A 457 -20.42 -27.55 8.13
CA GLU A 457 -19.53 -27.18 7.00
C GLU A 457 -18.16 -27.84 7.11
N GLN A 458 -17.57 -27.90 8.31
CA GLN A 458 -16.28 -28.57 8.52
C GLN A 458 -16.35 -30.08 8.23
N ASP A 459 -17.48 -30.75 8.51
CA ASP A 459 -17.64 -32.18 8.23
C ASP A 459 -17.68 -32.43 6.72
N ALA A 460 -18.33 -31.54 5.96
CA ALA A 460 -18.33 -31.58 4.51
C ALA A 460 -16.91 -31.43 3.94
N VAL A 461 -16.11 -30.48 4.45
CA VAL A 461 -14.71 -30.30 4.01
C VAL A 461 -13.87 -31.54 4.34
N LYS A 462 -13.96 -32.06 5.57
CA LYS A 462 -13.20 -33.26 6.01
C LYS A 462 -13.51 -34.46 5.10
N SER A 463 -14.79 -34.73 4.84
CA SER A 463 -15.22 -35.86 4.01
C SER A 463 -14.71 -35.75 2.56
N GLN A 464 -14.83 -34.57 1.96
CA GLN A 464 -14.32 -34.33 0.60
C GLN A 464 -12.79 -34.41 0.55
N PHE A 465 -12.08 -33.91 1.57
CA PHE A 465 -10.63 -33.98 1.63
C PHE A 465 -10.14 -35.42 1.74
N ILE A 466 -10.73 -36.23 2.63
CA ILE A 466 -10.39 -37.66 2.79
C ILE A 466 -10.57 -38.40 1.46
N THR A 467 -11.65 -38.11 0.75
CA THR A 467 -11.95 -38.72 -0.55
C THR A 467 -10.91 -38.32 -1.61
N GLU A 468 -10.51 -37.05 -1.66
CA GLU A 468 -9.49 -36.59 -2.59
C GLU A 468 -8.10 -37.13 -2.24
N TYR A 469 -7.74 -37.12 -0.96
CA TYR A 469 -6.45 -37.58 -0.45
C TYR A 469 -6.21 -39.08 -0.70
N ALA A 470 -7.29 -39.89 -0.72
CA ALA A 470 -7.23 -41.32 -1.02
C ALA A 470 -6.81 -41.64 -2.48
N LYS A 471 -6.86 -40.67 -3.40
CA LYS A 471 -6.40 -40.84 -4.78
C LYS A 471 -4.87 -40.90 -4.86
N ALA A 472 -4.35 -41.47 -5.95
CA ALA A 472 -2.92 -41.46 -6.25
C ALA A 472 -2.38 -40.01 -6.36
N LYS A 473 -1.13 -39.76 -5.93
CA LYS A 473 -0.53 -38.41 -5.85
C LYS A 473 -0.66 -37.62 -7.15
N ASP A 474 -0.50 -38.30 -8.29
CA ASP A 474 -0.57 -37.75 -9.64
C ASP A 474 -1.99 -37.48 -10.17
N GLN A 475 -3.02 -37.92 -9.44
CA GLN A 475 -4.44 -37.73 -9.79
C GLN A 475 -5.16 -36.74 -8.87
N ARG A 476 -4.51 -36.29 -7.79
CA ARG A 476 -5.09 -35.38 -6.81
C ARG A 476 -5.27 -33.99 -7.43
N LYS A 477 -6.48 -33.47 -7.37
CA LYS A 477 -6.73 -32.06 -7.70
C LYS A 477 -6.26 -31.16 -6.56
N TRP A 478 -6.01 -29.90 -6.88
CA TRP A 478 -5.90 -28.83 -5.90
C TRP A 478 -7.18 -28.76 -5.07
N PHE A 479 -7.06 -28.95 -3.75
CA PHE A 479 -8.19 -28.91 -2.84
C PHE A 479 -8.39 -27.50 -2.28
N HIS A 480 -9.29 -26.76 -2.91
CA HIS A 480 -9.55 -25.37 -2.60
C HIS A 480 -10.98 -25.19 -2.09
N PHE A 481 -11.12 -24.77 -0.84
CA PHE A 481 -12.40 -24.45 -0.22
C PHE A 481 -12.45 -22.99 0.23
N CYS A 482 -13.66 -22.46 0.39
CA CYS A 482 -13.86 -21.06 0.77
C CYS A 482 -15.04 -20.86 1.73
N CYS A 483 -15.07 -19.71 2.40
CA CYS A 483 -16.16 -19.30 3.27
C CYS A 483 -16.32 -17.77 3.26
N HIS A 484 -17.52 -17.30 3.61
CA HIS A 484 -17.81 -15.87 3.77
C HIS A 484 -17.38 -15.38 5.16
N THR A 485 -17.91 -16.03 6.20
CA THR A 485 -17.57 -15.73 7.60
C THR A 485 -17.08 -17.00 8.28
N ALA A 486 -15.83 -17.01 8.73
CA ALA A 486 -15.29 -18.14 9.47
C ALA A 486 -15.89 -18.18 10.88
N THR A 487 -16.50 -19.29 11.27
CA THR A 487 -16.94 -19.58 12.65
C THR A 487 -15.83 -20.32 13.42
N LEU A 488 -16.07 -20.68 14.69
CA LEU A 488 -15.12 -21.53 15.44
C LEU A 488 -14.91 -22.91 14.83
N ASP A 489 -15.91 -23.44 14.13
CA ASP A 489 -15.78 -24.73 13.44
C ASP A 489 -14.69 -24.69 12.36
N TRP A 490 -14.45 -23.53 11.76
CA TRP A 490 -13.34 -23.34 10.84
C TRP A 490 -11.99 -23.41 11.54
N VAL A 491 -11.88 -22.91 12.77
CA VAL A 491 -10.65 -23.05 13.56
C VAL A 491 -10.42 -24.52 13.93
N ASN A 492 -11.47 -25.24 14.35
CA ASN A 492 -11.40 -26.68 14.62
C ASN A 492 -11.01 -27.49 13.38
N LEU A 493 -11.50 -27.10 12.20
CA LEU A 493 -11.12 -27.69 10.92
C LEU A 493 -9.61 -27.50 10.64
N LEU A 494 -9.06 -26.31 10.90
CA LEU A 494 -7.63 -26.05 10.73
C LEU A 494 -6.79 -26.86 11.72
N VAL A 495 -7.23 -27.00 12.97
CA VAL A 495 -6.61 -27.91 13.94
C VAL A 495 -6.60 -29.34 13.41
N TRP A 496 -7.73 -29.81 12.86
CA TRP A 496 -7.81 -31.15 12.26
C TRP A 496 -6.82 -31.33 11.10
N PHE A 497 -6.67 -30.35 10.20
CA PHE A 497 -5.67 -30.40 9.14
C PHE A 497 -4.25 -30.51 9.70
N ASN A 498 -3.91 -29.68 10.70
CA ASN A 498 -2.61 -29.70 11.36
C ASN A 498 -2.31 -31.07 11.99
N ASP A 499 -3.27 -31.61 12.75
CA ASP A 499 -3.08 -32.82 13.56
C ASP A 499 -3.06 -34.11 12.75
N ASN A 500 -3.68 -34.12 11.58
CA ASN A 500 -3.76 -35.32 10.74
C ASN A 500 -2.76 -35.28 9.58
N TYR A 501 -2.54 -34.10 8.99
CA TYR A 501 -1.77 -33.97 7.74
C TYR A 501 -0.71 -32.88 7.76
N GLY A 502 -0.70 -32.01 8.77
CA GLY A 502 0.31 -30.98 8.98
C GLY A 502 1.45 -31.46 9.88
N LYS A 503 2.10 -30.51 10.57
CA LYS A 503 3.33 -30.75 11.35
C LYS A 503 3.15 -31.70 12.53
N ASP A 504 1.93 -31.80 13.06
CA ASP A 504 1.59 -32.70 14.18
C ASP A 504 1.01 -34.03 13.69
N GLY A 505 0.85 -34.20 12.37
CA GLY A 505 0.33 -35.39 11.71
C GLY A 505 1.33 -35.98 10.72
N SER A 506 0.87 -36.30 9.51
CA SER A 506 1.72 -36.92 8.49
C SER A 506 2.65 -35.95 7.74
N ASP A 507 2.49 -34.64 7.95
CA ASP A 507 3.25 -33.57 7.29
C ASP A 507 3.21 -33.60 5.75
N ASP A 508 2.08 -34.05 5.19
CA ASP A 508 1.90 -34.32 3.76
C ASP A 508 1.27 -33.17 2.96
N ILE A 509 0.71 -32.15 3.61
CA ILE A 509 0.02 -31.05 2.92
C ILE A 509 0.93 -29.83 2.74
N TRP A 510 0.76 -29.16 1.59
CA TRP A 510 1.14 -27.78 1.39
C TRP A 510 -0.13 -26.94 1.47
N PHE A 511 -0.36 -26.31 2.62
CA PHE A 511 -1.50 -25.44 2.85
C PHE A 511 -1.09 -23.99 2.60
N THR A 512 -1.47 -23.44 1.45
CA THR A 512 -0.93 -22.17 0.94
C THR A 512 -1.97 -21.30 0.22
N THR A 513 -1.59 -20.07 -0.06
CA THR A 513 -2.33 -19.11 -0.90
C THR A 513 -2.27 -19.48 -2.38
N ILE A 514 -3.21 -18.95 -3.16
CA ILE A 514 -3.33 -19.19 -4.60
C ILE A 514 -2.11 -18.66 -5.33
N ASP A 515 -1.67 -17.46 -4.95
CA ASP A 515 -0.58 -16.78 -5.62
C ASP A 515 0.79 -17.34 -5.25
N GLU A 516 1.00 -17.83 -4.03
CA GLU A 516 2.24 -18.58 -3.73
C GLU A 516 2.33 -19.87 -4.58
N TYR A 517 1.23 -20.59 -4.77
CA TYR A 517 1.20 -21.75 -5.67
C TYR A 517 1.47 -21.34 -7.13
N TYR A 518 0.82 -20.27 -7.61
CA TYR A 518 1.05 -19.73 -8.96
C TYR A 518 2.53 -19.41 -9.18
N GLU A 519 3.12 -18.67 -8.26
CA GLU A 519 4.53 -18.25 -8.34
C GLU A 519 5.47 -19.45 -8.30
N TYR A 520 5.23 -20.43 -7.43
CA TYR A 520 6.06 -21.64 -7.39
C TYR A 520 5.94 -22.48 -8.66
N ASP A 521 4.74 -22.66 -9.20
CA ASP A 521 4.54 -23.35 -10.48
C ASP A 521 5.26 -22.62 -11.63
N TYR A 522 5.20 -21.29 -11.62
CA TYR A 522 5.94 -20.45 -12.55
C TYR A 522 7.46 -20.61 -12.39
N ILE A 523 7.97 -20.55 -11.15
CA ILE A 523 9.39 -20.71 -10.82
C ILE A 523 9.89 -22.06 -11.31
N ARG A 524 9.20 -23.16 -11.01
CA ARG A 524 9.58 -24.51 -11.47
C ARG A 524 9.75 -24.58 -12.99
N LYS A 525 8.84 -23.95 -13.74
CA LYS A 525 8.81 -24.05 -15.21
C LYS A 525 9.83 -23.17 -15.89
N ASN A 526 10.19 -22.04 -15.28
CA ASN A 526 10.95 -20.98 -15.94
C ASN A 526 12.33 -20.72 -15.32
N THR A 527 12.68 -21.37 -14.21
CA THR A 527 14.01 -21.25 -13.61
C THR A 527 15.07 -21.88 -14.51
N ILE A 528 16.15 -21.13 -14.73
CA ILE A 528 17.34 -21.63 -15.40
C ILE A 528 18.38 -21.96 -14.32
N ILE A 529 18.90 -23.19 -14.32
CA ILE A 529 19.94 -23.62 -13.38
C ILE A 529 21.18 -24.03 -14.18
N LYS A 530 22.26 -23.30 -13.97
CA LYS A 530 23.60 -23.71 -14.40
C LYS A 530 24.26 -24.45 -13.26
N LYS A 531 24.89 -25.58 -13.56
CA LYS A 531 25.70 -26.32 -12.59
C LYS A 531 27.13 -26.49 -13.10
N THR A 532 28.09 -26.37 -12.20
CA THR A 532 29.47 -26.77 -12.44
C THR A 532 29.97 -27.56 -11.24
N ILE A 533 30.82 -28.55 -11.47
CA ILE A 533 31.39 -29.37 -10.40
C ILE A 533 32.90 -29.27 -10.48
N ASN A 534 33.53 -28.89 -9.37
CA ASN A 534 34.98 -28.80 -9.25
C ASN A 534 35.41 -29.54 -7.98
N GLY A 535 36.03 -30.70 -8.14
CA GLY A 535 36.29 -31.62 -7.02
C GLY A 535 34.97 -32.06 -6.35
N GLY A 536 34.92 -32.00 -5.02
CA GLY A 536 33.72 -32.35 -4.22
C GLY A 536 32.72 -31.20 -4.03
N THR A 537 32.84 -30.10 -4.78
CA THR A 537 31.95 -28.94 -4.67
C THR A 537 31.09 -28.78 -5.92
N LEU A 538 29.77 -28.72 -5.71
CA LEU A 538 28.76 -28.40 -6.72
C LEU A 538 28.39 -26.93 -6.62
N HIS A 539 28.70 -26.17 -7.66
CA HIS A 539 28.33 -24.76 -7.81
C HIS A 539 27.10 -24.63 -8.69
N LEU A 540 26.09 -23.91 -8.21
CA LEU A 540 24.84 -23.62 -8.90
C LEU A 540 24.68 -22.11 -9.12
N SER A 541 24.48 -21.70 -10.39
CA SER A 541 23.96 -20.38 -10.73
C SER A 541 22.50 -20.51 -11.14
N ILE A 542 21.61 -19.96 -10.33
CA ILE A 542 20.15 -20.08 -10.46
C ILE A 542 19.58 -18.73 -10.88
N TYR A 543 18.93 -18.68 -12.03
CA TYR A 543 18.16 -17.51 -12.48
C TYR A 543 16.71 -17.70 -12.07
N LEU A 544 16.38 -17.21 -10.87
CA LEU A 544 15.05 -17.27 -10.28
C LEU A 544 14.14 -16.26 -10.98
N PRO A 545 13.14 -16.68 -11.77
CA PRO A 545 12.33 -15.74 -12.52
C PRO A 545 11.51 -14.83 -11.60
N LYS A 546 11.29 -13.60 -12.07
CA LYS A 546 10.43 -12.60 -11.45
C LYS A 546 9.14 -12.46 -12.26
N GLY A 547 8.15 -11.83 -11.65
CA GLY A 547 6.91 -11.43 -12.31
C GLY A 547 6.29 -10.23 -11.62
N GLN A 548 5.31 -9.65 -12.30
CA GLN A 548 4.48 -8.61 -11.74
C GLN A 548 3.82 -9.11 -10.46
N TYR A 549 4.03 -8.36 -9.37
CA TYR A 549 3.50 -8.69 -8.06
C TYR A 549 3.89 -10.08 -7.55
N PHE A 550 5.08 -10.58 -7.93
CA PHE A 550 5.63 -11.80 -7.32
C PHE A 550 6.20 -11.47 -5.92
N TYR A 551 5.76 -12.20 -4.90
CA TYR A 551 6.09 -11.95 -3.49
C TYR A 551 6.74 -13.13 -2.77
N TYR A 552 6.79 -14.31 -3.40
CA TYR A 552 7.25 -15.57 -2.82
C TYR A 552 8.45 -16.13 -3.60
N PRO A 553 9.62 -15.46 -3.53
CA PRO A 553 10.85 -15.89 -4.23
C PRO A 553 11.53 -17.05 -3.48
N ASP A 554 10.77 -18.05 -3.08
CA ASP A 554 11.22 -19.23 -2.36
C ASP A 554 10.77 -20.53 -3.04
N PHE A 555 11.67 -21.50 -3.08
CA PHE A 555 11.50 -22.73 -3.84
C PHE A 555 12.26 -23.90 -3.24
N THR A 556 11.93 -25.10 -3.69
CA THR A 556 12.58 -26.36 -3.28
C THR A 556 13.24 -27.01 -4.48
N LEU A 557 14.46 -27.49 -4.31
CA LEU A 557 15.16 -28.36 -5.26
C LEU A 557 15.38 -29.73 -4.64
N LEU A 558 15.33 -30.76 -5.48
CA LEU A 558 15.78 -32.12 -5.19
C LEU A 558 17.02 -32.40 -6.03
N LEU A 559 18.12 -32.69 -5.35
CA LEU A 559 19.42 -33.01 -5.95
C LEU A 559 19.71 -34.50 -5.72
N ASP A 560 19.54 -35.28 -6.78
CA ASP A 560 19.87 -36.71 -6.80
C ASP A 560 21.38 -36.88 -7.02
N GLY A 561 22.03 -37.73 -6.22
CA GLY A 561 23.49 -37.90 -6.22
C GLY A 561 24.25 -37.06 -5.20
N VAL A 562 23.57 -36.28 -4.36
CA VAL A 562 24.17 -35.61 -3.19
C VAL A 562 23.61 -36.24 -1.91
N THR A 563 24.41 -37.12 -1.31
CA THR A 563 24.00 -37.94 -0.15
C THR A 563 24.55 -37.45 1.18
N GLN A 564 25.55 -36.57 1.17
CA GLN A 564 26.08 -35.90 2.35
C GLN A 564 26.41 -34.45 2.02
N VAL A 565 26.21 -33.56 2.99
CA VAL A 565 26.49 -32.13 2.86
C VAL A 565 27.49 -31.74 3.93
N GLY A 566 28.66 -31.28 3.52
CA GLY A 566 29.67 -30.70 4.40
C GLY A 566 29.39 -29.24 4.72
N SER A 567 29.13 -28.43 3.70
CA SER A 567 28.76 -27.02 3.86
C SER A 567 27.95 -26.52 2.66
N ILE A 568 27.11 -25.52 2.91
CA ILE A 568 26.46 -24.75 1.84
C ILE A 568 26.81 -23.28 2.01
N VAL A 569 27.33 -22.66 0.95
CA VAL A 569 27.66 -21.24 0.90
C VAL A 569 26.77 -20.59 -0.15
N THR A 570 26.22 -19.42 0.17
CA THR A 570 25.33 -18.67 -0.73
C THR A 570 25.75 -17.22 -0.83
N ASP A 571 25.38 -16.58 -1.93
CA ASP A 571 25.48 -15.12 -2.05
C ASP A 571 24.59 -14.37 -1.04
N ASP A 572 24.67 -13.05 -1.06
CA ASP A 572 23.92 -12.17 -0.17
C ASP A 572 22.43 -12.11 -0.49
N LYS A 573 22.00 -12.50 -1.70
CA LYS A 573 20.61 -12.48 -2.15
C LYS A 573 19.78 -13.57 -1.49
N VAL A 574 20.38 -14.73 -1.23
CA VAL A 574 19.74 -15.78 -0.42
C VAL A 574 19.70 -15.35 1.04
N LYS A 575 18.48 -15.18 1.56
CA LYS A 575 18.23 -14.81 2.97
C LYS A 575 17.92 -16.03 3.83
N GLY A 576 17.22 -17.02 3.27
CA GLY A 576 16.86 -18.25 3.94
C GLY A 576 17.35 -19.49 3.21
N ILE A 577 17.83 -20.46 3.99
CA ILE A 577 18.22 -21.77 3.48
C ILE A 577 17.90 -22.85 4.51
N SER A 578 17.32 -23.95 4.06
CA SER A 578 17.17 -25.17 4.85
C SER A 578 17.35 -26.38 3.96
N TYR A 579 17.88 -27.46 4.51
CA TYR A 579 18.17 -28.64 3.73
C TYR A 579 18.09 -29.92 4.56
N ALA A 580 17.80 -31.03 3.90
CA ALA A 580 17.81 -32.35 4.47
C ALA A 580 18.14 -33.38 3.39
N VAL A 581 18.92 -34.41 3.73
CA VAL A 581 19.09 -35.56 2.85
C VAL A 581 18.01 -36.59 3.18
N LYS A 582 17.18 -36.93 2.18
CA LYS A 582 16.09 -37.90 2.29
C LYS A 582 16.09 -38.78 1.04
N ASP A 583 15.92 -40.09 1.22
CA ASP A 583 15.87 -41.08 0.14
C ASP A 583 17.04 -40.99 -0.86
N GLY A 584 18.25 -40.68 -0.35
CA GLY A 584 19.47 -40.52 -1.16
C GLY A 584 19.56 -39.22 -1.96
N LYS A 585 18.63 -38.28 -1.75
CA LYS A 585 18.58 -36.97 -2.41
C LYS A 585 18.72 -35.85 -1.40
N LEU A 586 19.45 -34.81 -1.77
CA LEU A 586 19.45 -33.56 -1.01
C LEU A 586 18.20 -32.75 -1.40
N MET A 587 17.29 -32.56 -0.45
CA MET A 587 16.25 -31.55 -0.51
C MET A 587 16.85 -30.23 -0.04
N LEU A 588 16.69 -29.18 -0.85
CA LEU A 588 17.20 -27.85 -0.57
C LEU A 588 16.09 -26.81 -0.76
N ASN A 589 15.71 -26.13 0.32
CA ASN A 589 14.81 -24.99 0.28
C ASN A 589 15.62 -23.70 0.27
N VAL A 590 15.37 -22.85 -0.73
CA VAL A 590 16.07 -21.58 -0.94
C VAL A 590 15.04 -20.46 -0.88
N ASN A 591 15.33 -19.40 -0.12
CA ASN A 591 14.47 -18.22 0.00
C ASN A 591 15.29 -16.95 -0.21
N ALA A 592 14.95 -16.20 -1.27
CA ALA A 592 15.60 -14.93 -1.65
C ALA A 592 14.82 -13.68 -1.19
N SER A 593 13.83 -13.82 -0.32
CA SER A 593 12.99 -12.71 0.13
C SER A 593 13.71 -11.84 1.16
N ALA A 594 14.00 -10.59 0.81
CA ALA A 594 14.54 -9.58 1.73
C ALA A 594 13.64 -9.36 2.96
N LYS A 595 12.32 -9.52 2.78
CA LYS A 595 11.31 -9.38 3.84
C LYS A 595 11.54 -10.33 5.02
N LEU A 596 12.24 -11.45 4.80
CA LEU A 596 12.55 -12.40 5.88
C LEU A 596 13.43 -11.77 6.96
N VAL A 597 14.40 -10.94 6.57
CA VAL A 597 15.29 -10.22 7.50
C VAL A 597 14.53 -9.08 8.19
N GLU A 598 13.71 -8.34 7.44
CA GLU A 598 12.87 -7.26 7.98
C GLU A 598 11.92 -7.77 9.07
N LEU A 599 11.24 -8.90 8.83
CA LEU A 599 10.35 -9.51 9.80
C LEU A 599 11.09 -10.08 11.01
N ALA A 600 12.29 -10.66 10.81
CA ALA A 600 13.11 -11.14 11.91
C ALA A 600 13.49 -9.99 12.85
N GLU A 601 13.87 -8.84 12.30
CA GLU A 601 14.11 -7.62 13.07
C GLU A 601 12.84 -7.14 13.77
N GLU A 602 11.74 -6.99 13.03
CA GLU A 602 10.48 -6.46 13.58
C GLU A 602 9.99 -7.27 14.78
N PHE A 603 9.92 -8.61 14.65
CA PHE A 603 9.45 -9.45 15.75
C PHE A 603 10.46 -9.56 16.89
N THR A 604 11.76 -9.56 16.61
CA THR A 604 12.79 -9.54 17.66
C THR A 604 12.70 -8.25 18.48
N ALA A 605 12.62 -7.08 17.82
CA ALA A 605 12.46 -5.79 18.49
C ALA A 605 11.13 -5.69 19.26
N LYS A 606 10.04 -6.25 18.70
CA LYS A 606 8.76 -6.35 19.41
C LYS A 606 8.88 -7.22 20.66
N TYR A 607 9.58 -8.34 20.60
CA TYR A 607 9.88 -9.14 21.79
C TYR A 607 10.75 -8.39 22.78
N GLU A 608 11.80 -7.70 22.35
CA GLU A 608 12.69 -6.96 23.27
C GLU A 608 11.95 -5.86 24.03
N SER A 609 11.02 -5.17 23.37
CA SER A 609 10.22 -4.09 23.97
C SER A 609 9.07 -4.59 24.85
N THR A 610 8.47 -5.74 24.55
CA THR A 610 7.27 -6.24 25.26
C THR A 610 7.55 -7.40 26.22
N ARG A 611 8.61 -8.18 25.95
CA ARG A 611 8.95 -9.46 26.57
C ARG A 611 7.84 -10.52 26.58
N GLN A 612 6.81 -10.36 25.74
CA GLN A 612 5.73 -11.35 25.65
C GLN A 612 6.19 -12.58 24.86
N ALA A 613 5.85 -13.77 25.35
CA ALA A 613 6.24 -15.05 24.74
C ALA A 613 5.74 -15.20 23.31
N VAL A 614 4.57 -14.64 22.99
CA VAL A 614 3.98 -14.69 21.64
C VAL A 614 4.92 -14.07 20.59
N TRP A 615 5.50 -12.90 20.86
CA TRP A 615 6.43 -12.25 19.95
C TRP A 615 7.78 -12.96 19.88
N LYS A 616 8.22 -13.59 20.98
CA LYS A 616 9.40 -14.47 20.96
C LYS A 616 9.18 -15.65 20.02
N ASN A 617 8.00 -16.27 20.09
CA ASN A 617 7.65 -17.41 19.24
C ASN A 617 7.59 -17.03 17.76
N ASP A 618 7.04 -15.86 17.42
CA ASP A 618 7.04 -15.37 16.03
C ASP A 618 8.43 -14.98 15.54
N ALA A 619 9.24 -14.34 16.39
CA ALA A 619 10.62 -14.05 16.07
C ALA A 619 11.41 -15.33 15.80
N LEU A 620 11.32 -16.33 16.69
CA LEU A 620 11.95 -17.63 16.50
C LEU A 620 11.46 -18.35 15.23
N TYR A 621 10.16 -18.27 14.92
CA TYR A 621 9.59 -18.82 13.69
C TYR A 621 10.20 -18.23 12.42
N VAL A 622 10.38 -16.90 12.35
CA VAL A 622 10.99 -16.23 11.20
C VAL A 622 12.50 -16.46 11.17
N VAL A 623 13.16 -16.33 12.32
CA VAL A 623 14.62 -16.52 12.48
C VAL A 623 15.04 -17.94 12.10
N ALA A 624 14.24 -18.96 12.40
CA ALA A 624 14.48 -20.34 11.99
C ALA A 624 14.51 -20.57 10.47
N GLN A 625 14.05 -19.61 9.67
CA GLN A 625 14.09 -19.70 8.21
C GLN A 625 15.32 -19.01 7.61
N LEU A 626 15.99 -18.14 8.37
CA LEU A 626 17.21 -17.44 7.93
C LEU A 626 18.38 -18.42 7.79
N LYS A 627 19.29 -18.13 6.86
CA LYS A 627 20.60 -18.80 6.81
C LYS A 627 21.41 -18.50 8.07
N GLU A 628 22.28 -19.44 8.45
CA GLU A 628 22.98 -19.43 9.74
C GLU A 628 23.64 -18.08 10.08
N ALA A 629 24.40 -17.51 9.15
CA ALA A 629 25.11 -16.24 9.34
C ALA A 629 24.17 -15.05 9.65
N LEU A 630 22.94 -15.07 9.14
CA LEU A 630 21.93 -14.04 9.42
C LEU A 630 21.12 -14.35 10.69
N ARG A 631 21.03 -15.63 11.07
CA ARG A 631 20.22 -16.10 12.19
C ARG A 631 20.85 -15.76 13.55
N GLN A 632 22.16 -15.94 13.68
CA GLN A 632 22.84 -15.88 14.98
C GLN A 632 22.63 -14.56 15.75
N PRO A 633 22.74 -13.37 15.13
CA PRO A 633 22.53 -12.10 15.84
C PRO A 633 21.14 -11.97 16.47
N TYR A 634 20.11 -12.51 15.83
CA TYR A 634 18.75 -12.52 16.38
C TYR A 634 18.61 -13.53 17.52
N LEU A 635 19.22 -14.71 17.40
CA LEU A 635 19.20 -15.70 18.49
C LEU A 635 19.88 -15.15 19.75
N ASP A 636 21.00 -14.45 19.60
CA ASP A 636 21.69 -13.82 20.73
C ASP A 636 20.78 -12.84 21.46
N ARG A 637 20.05 -12.00 20.71
CA ARG A 637 19.04 -11.05 21.25
C ARG A 637 17.84 -11.75 21.90
N LEU A 638 17.34 -12.82 21.29
CA LEU A 638 16.20 -13.59 21.79
C LEU A 638 16.53 -14.44 23.03
N ASN A 639 17.81 -14.78 23.22
CA ASN A 639 18.32 -15.56 24.35
C ASN A 639 18.80 -14.71 25.53
N VAL A 640 18.67 -13.38 25.46
CA VAL A 640 18.92 -12.51 26.62
C VAL A 640 17.81 -12.70 27.65
N ASN A 641 18.18 -13.19 28.84
CA ASN A 641 17.28 -13.24 29.99
C ASN A 641 16.83 -11.81 30.35
N PRO A 642 15.54 -11.58 30.62
CA PRO A 642 15.08 -10.26 31.02
C PRO A 642 15.74 -9.84 32.33
N ASP A 643 16.14 -8.57 32.43
CA ASP A 643 16.70 -8.00 33.66
C ASP A 643 15.77 -8.25 34.85
N SER A 644 16.36 -8.41 36.05
CA SER A 644 15.59 -8.53 37.28
C SER A 644 14.67 -7.32 37.47
N VAL A 645 13.41 -7.58 37.83
CA VAL A 645 12.42 -6.54 38.06
C VAL A 645 12.72 -5.87 39.40
N THR A 646 12.92 -4.56 39.38
CA THR A 646 13.05 -3.77 40.61
C THR A 646 11.91 -2.75 40.68
N LEU A 647 11.18 -2.73 41.80
CA LEU A 647 10.14 -1.74 42.05
C LEU A 647 10.74 -0.66 42.97
N SER A 648 10.98 0.53 42.42
CA SER A 648 11.58 1.64 43.16
C SER A 648 10.58 2.32 44.07
N SER A 649 9.37 2.58 43.56
CA SER A 649 8.31 3.31 44.28
C SER A 649 6.93 3.04 43.67
N ILE A 650 5.88 3.37 44.42
CA ILE A 650 4.52 3.49 43.89
C ILE A 650 3.95 4.84 44.33
N VAL A 651 3.06 5.42 43.53
CA VAL A 651 2.30 6.63 43.89
C VAL A 651 0.80 6.41 43.66
N ILE A 652 -0.02 6.88 44.60
CA ILE A 652 -1.49 6.80 44.55
C ILE A 652 -2.04 8.14 44.04
N ASN A 653 -2.92 8.12 43.03
CA ASN A 653 -3.56 9.32 42.45
C ASN A 653 -2.56 10.44 42.15
N GLY A 654 -1.43 10.10 41.51
CA GLY A 654 -0.37 11.06 41.18
C GLY A 654 0.37 11.66 42.40
N GLY A 655 0.29 11.03 43.58
CA GLY A 655 0.92 11.50 44.82
C GLY A 655 0.00 12.32 45.74
N SER A 656 -1.32 12.22 45.56
CA SER A 656 -2.30 12.92 46.40
C SER A 656 -2.27 12.42 47.85
N SER A 657 -2.39 13.34 48.82
CA SER A 657 -2.40 13.01 50.26
C SER A 657 -3.76 12.49 50.76
N THR A 658 -4.86 12.87 50.11
CA THR A 658 -6.24 12.51 50.48
C THR A 658 -7.05 12.07 49.27
N THR A 659 -8.14 11.32 49.49
CA THR A 659 -9.14 10.97 48.48
C THR A 659 -10.54 10.93 49.10
N ALA A 660 -11.56 11.30 48.32
CA ALA A 660 -12.97 11.05 48.64
C ALA A 660 -13.55 9.85 47.85
N SER A 661 -12.77 9.29 46.92
CA SER A 661 -13.10 8.08 46.15
C SER A 661 -12.40 6.86 46.75
N ARG A 662 -13.10 5.73 46.78
CA ARG A 662 -12.49 4.43 47.08
C ARG A 662 -11.70 3.89 45.90
N ASP A 663 -12.07 4.23 44.68
CA ASP A 663 -11.34 3.83 43.48
C ASP A 663 -10.16 4.78 43.27
N VAL A 664 -8.96 4.22 43.27
CA VAL A 664 -7.69 4.96 43.18
C VAL A 664 -6.77 4.34 42.13
N ALA A 665 -5.96 5.18 41.50
CA ALA A 665 -4.99 4.76 40.48
C ALA A 665 -3.58 4.68 41.09
N ILE A 666 -2.93 3.53 40.94
CA ILE A 666 -1.57 3.27 41.43
C ILE A 666 -0.61 3.33 40.25
N THR A 667 0.41 4.17 40.35
CA THR A 667 1.47 4.27 39.34
C THR A 667 2.77 3.71 39.92
N PRO A 668 3.24 2.55 39.45
CA PRO A 668 4.52 2.01 39.86
C PRO A 668 5.68 2.65 39.07
N SER A 669 6.83 2.78 39.71
CA SER A 669 8.12 3.12 39.08
C SER A 669 9.07 1.95 39.25
N TYR A 670 9.61 1.44 38.15
CA TYR A 670 10.37 0.20 38.15
C TYR A 670 11.44 0.15 37.05
N THR A 671 12.40 -0.76 37.20
CA THR A 671 13.31 -1.20 36.14
C THR A 671 13.07 -2.68 35.83
N GLY A 672 13.53 -3.14 34.66
CA GLY A 672 13.19 -4.46 34.12
C GLY A 672 11.80 -4.47 33.49
N VAL A 673 11.36 -5.64 33.02
CA VAL A 673 10.06 -5.81 32.34
C VAL A 673 9.15 -6.69 33.19
N PRO A 674 8.34 -6.10 34.10
CA PRO A 674 7.39 -6.85 34.92
C PRO A 674 6.26 -7.41 34.04
N THR A 675 5.86 -8.66 34.30
CA THR A 675 4.75 -9.31 33.60
C THR A 675 3.53 -9.53 34.50
N HIS A 676 3.69 -9.43 35.81
CA HIS A 676 2.61 -9.58 36.78
C HIS A 676 2.78 -8.63 37.96
N TYR A 677 1.67 -8.31 38.62
CA TYR A 677 1.63 -7.60 39.89
C TYR A 677 0.75 -8.33 40.92
N ARG A 678 0.99 -8.08 42.20
CA ARG A 678 0.04 -8.38 43.27
C ARG A 678 -0.04 -7.17 44.19
N ILE A 679 -1.24 -6.89 44.69
CA ILE A 679 -1.58 -5.63 45.38
C ILE A 679 -2.53 -5.89 46.54
N GLY A 680 -2.42 -5.10 47.60
CA GLY A 680 -3.31 -5.22 48.77
C GLY A 680 -3.08 -4.13 49.80
N GLU A 681 -3.96 -4.03 50.80
CA GLU A 681 -3.81 -3.12 51.94
C GLU A 681 -3.02 -3.71 53.13
N THR A 682 -2.52 -4.94 52.97
CA THR A 682 -1.65 -5.61 53.95
C THR A 682 -0.24 -5.73 53.42
N SER A 683 0.76 -5.56 54.29
CA SER A 683 2.17 -5.67 53.91
C SER A 683 2.58 -7.06 53.45
N ASP A 684 1.90 -8.10 53.94
CA ASP A 684 2.02 -9.45 53.43
C ASP A 684 1.07 -9.64 52.24
N LEU A 685 1.63 -9.82 51.05
CA LEU A 685 0.91 -10.06 49.80
C LEU A 685 0.87 -11.54 49.41
N ASN A 686 1.29 -12.46 50.28
CA ASN A 686 1.30 -13.90 49.96
C ASN A 686 -0.09 -14.49 49.73
N ALA A 687 -1.13 -13.90 50.33
CA ALA A 687 -2.52 -14.26 50.08
C ALA A 687 -3.12 -13.58 48.83
N ALA A 688 -2.43 -12.59 48.24
CA ALA A 688 -2.89 -11.90 47.03
C ALA A 688 -2.44 -12.65 45.77
N SER A 689 -3.38 -12.90 44.87
CA SER A 689 -3.09 -13.53 43.57
C SER A 689 -2.24 -12.61 42.69
N TRP A 690 -1.33 -13.22 41.92
CA TRP A 690 -0.65 -12.53 40.84
C TRP A 690 -1.62 -12.27 39.69
N VAL A 691 -1.64 -11.03 39.21
CA VAL A 691 -2.45 -10.55 38.08
C VAL A 691 -1.50 -10.15 36.96
N ALA A 692 -1.86 -10.43 35.70
CA ALA A 692 -1.06 -10.02 34.55
C ALA A 692 -0.89 -8.49 34.49
N TYR A 693 0.29 -8.04 34.09
CA TYR A 693 0.64 -6.62 33.98
C TYR A 693 1.17 -6.32 32.59
N SER A 694 0.53 -5.38 31.90
CA SER A 694 0.89 -4.91 30.56
C SER A 694 1.50 -3.50 30.55
N GLY A 695 1.78 -2.93 31.73
CA GLY A 695 2.23 -1.55 31.89
C GLY A 695 1.10 -0.57 32.25
N GLY A 696 1.46 0.68 32.55
CA GLY A 696 0.49 1.73 32.90
C GLY A 696 0.01 1.70 34.36
N HIS A 697 -1.11 2.39 34.64
CA HIS A 697 -1.68 2.53 35.98
C HIS A 697 -2.48 1.29 36.39
N ILE A 698 -2.41 0.94 37.67
CA ILE A 698 -3.16 -0.16 38.28
C ILE A 698 -4.35 0.42 39.04
N GLN A 699 -5.58 0.00 38.72
CA GLN A 699 -6.78 0.40 39.45
C GLN A 699 -6.94 -0.44 40.73
N TYR A 700 -7.28 0.20 41.84
CA TYR A 700 -7.53 -0.46 43.12
C TYR A 700 -8.68 0.19 43.88
N THR A 701 -9.57 -0.62 44.45
CA THR A 701 -10.67 -0.15 45.30
C THR A 701 -10.29 -0.31 46.78
N LEU A 702 -10.19 0.80 47.49
CA LEU A 702 -9.87 0.86 48.92
C LEU A 702 -10.92 0.16 49.78
N SER A 703 -10.51 -0.39 50.93
CA SER A 703 -11.39 -0.95 51.95
C SER A 703 -12.36 0.11 52.50
N SER A 704 -13.54 -0.32 52.93
CA SER A 704 -14.55 0.57 53.49
C SER A 704 -14.07 1.24 54.79
N GLY A 705 -14.61 2.43 55.10
CA GLY A 705 -14.27 3.22 56.28
C GLY A 705 -13.20 4.28 56.01
N TYR A 706 -13.50 5.52 56.41
CA TYR A 706 -12.60 6.66 56.31
C TYR A 706 -11.38 6.50 57.23
N GLY A 707 -10.26 7.12 56.85
CA GLY A 707 -8.99 7.06 57.55
C GLY A 707 -7.82 6.85 56.61
N GLU A 708 -6.64 6.62 57.17
CA GLU A 708 -5.42 6.35 56.42
C GLU A 708 -5.47 4.94 55.78
N LYS A 709 -5.18 4.85 54.49
CA LYS A 709 -5.11 3.61 53.72
C LYS A 709 -3.71 3.47 53.14
N THR A 710 -3.06 2.34 53.39
CA THR A 710 -1.74 2.03 52.84
C THR A 710 -1.87 0.89 51.85
N ILE A 711 -1.40 1.11 50.62
CA ILE A 711 -1.41 0.10 49.55
C ILE A 711 -0.01 -0.43 49.39
N TYR A 712 0.11 -1.75 49.31
CA TYR A 712 1.34 -2.48 49.04
C TYR A 712 1.26 -3.10 47.65
N LEU A 713 2.33 -2.98 46.88
CA LEU A 713 2.46 -3.53 45.54
C LEU A 713 3.77 -4.32 45.44
N GLN A 714 3.71 -5.44 44.73
CA GLN A 714 4.89 -6.16 44.27
C GLN A 714 4.74 -6.47 42.78
N LEU A 715 5.85 -6.42 42.06
CA LEU A 715 5.93 -6.80 40.65
C LEU A 715 6.77 -8.07 40.51
N LYS A 716 6.55 -8.83 39.44
CA LYS A 716 7.45 -9.93 39.05
C LYS A 716 7.55 -10.08 37.55
N ASN A 717 8.57 -10.82 37.13
CA ASN A 717 8.63 -11.51 35.85
C ASN A 717 8.91 -13.00 36.09
N ALA A 718 9.26 -13.75 35.04
CA ALA A 718 9.60 -15.18 35.17
C ALA A 718 10.88 -15.41 36.00
N GLU A 719 11.78 -14.42 36.04
CA GLU A 719 13.13 -14.56 36.60
C GLU A 719 13.26 -14.02 38.03
N SER A 720 12.38 -13.10 38.43
CA SER A 720 12.52 -12.37 39.69
C SER A 720 11.21 -11.78 40.17
N GLU A 721 11.10 -11.65 41.50
CA GLU A 721 10.11 -10.81 42.15
C GLU A 721 10.79 -9.56 42.70
N SER A 722 10.15 -8.40 42.53
CA SER A 722 10.58 -7.17 43.16
C SER A 722 10.41 -7.24 44.67
N VAL A 723 11.05 -6.34 45.41
CA VAL A 723 10.63 -6.05 46.79
C VAL A 723 9.22 -5.44 46.80
N VAL A 724 8.51 -5.58 47.91
CA VAL A 724 7.21 -4.92 48.12
C VAL A 724 7.45 -3.43 48.36
N ARG A 725 6.72 -2.56 47.65
CA ARG A 725 6.67 -1.12 47.91
C ARG A 725 5.28 -0.72 48.35
N ASN A 726 5.19 0.39 49.06
CA ASN A 726 3.92 0.93 49.52
C ASN A 726 3.84 2.44 49.32
N SER A 727 2.61 2.92 49.35
CA SER A 727 2.25 4.33 49.44
C SER A 727 0.96 4.44 50.24
N THR A 728 0.73 5.62 50.80
CA THR A 728 -0.40 5.87 51.69
C THR A 728 -1.26 7.01 51.15
N ILE A 729 -2.57 6.93 51.37
CA ILE A 729 -3.54 7.98 51.07
C ILE A 729 -4.60 8.00 52.17
N ARG A 730 -5.09 9.18 52.55
CA ARG A 730 -6.16 9.30 53.54
C ARG A 730 -7.54 9.38 52.87
N TYR A 731 -8.38 8.37 53.08
CA TYR A 731 -9.75 8.33 52.59
C TYR A 731 -10.66 9.11 53.55
N GLU A 732 -11.28 10.19 53.09
CA GLU A 732 -12.05 11.10 53.96
C GLU A 732 -13.52 11.21 53.57
N GLU A 733 -14.35 11.57 54.54
CA GLU A 733 -15.76 11.92 54.31
C GLU A 733 -15.83 13.20 53.49
N GLN A 734 -16.74 13.21 52.52
CA GLN A 734 -16.93 14.36 51.65
C GLN A 734 -17.51 15.55 52.44
N SER A 735 -16.69 16.57 52.69
CA SER A 735 -17.08 17.82 53.35
C SER A 735 -18.18 18.58 52.59
N THR A 736 -19.09 19.24 53.32
CA THR A 736 -20.08 20.19 52.76
C THR A 736 -19.63 21.66 52.80
N GLU A 737 -18.52 21.98 53.48
CA GLU A 737 -17.77 23.20 53.22
C GLU A 737 -16.84 22.95 52.05
N ILE A 738 -17.02 23.74 51.01
CA ILE A 738 -16.24 23.59 49.79
C ILE A 738 -15.16 24.67 49.84
N ALA A 739 -14.08 24.35 50.53
CA ALA A 739 -12.94 25.25 50.68
C ALA A 739 -12.49 25.73 49.31
N LEU A 740 -12.25 27.04 49.19
CA LEU A 740 -11.62 27.57 48.00
C LEU A 740 -10.20 27.01 47.96
N THR A 741 -9.85 26.28 46.91
CA THR A 741 -8.49 25.75 46.73
C THR A 741 -7.74 26.43 45.60
N GLY A 742 -8.45 27.14 44.72
CA GLY A 742 -7.84 27.87 43.62
C GLY A 742 -8.72 29.00 43.10
N LEU A 743 -8.06 30.05 42.63
CA LEU A 743 -8.69 31.12 41.86
C LEU A 743 -8.12 31.10 40.45
N SER A 744 -8.94 31.41 39.45
CA SER A 744 -8.42 31.74 38.12
C SER A 744 -9.08 33.00 37.59
N ILE A 745 -8.29 33.89 37.01
CA ILE A 745 -8.78 35.14 36.42
C ILE A 745 -9.38 34.81 35.06
N THR A 746 -10.68 35.04 34.93
CA THR A 746 -11.47 34.93 33.71
C THR A 746 -11.81 36.33 33.17
N GLY A 747 -12.37 36.39 31.96
CA GLY A 747 -12.77 37.66 31.35
C GLY A 747 -11.63 38.41 30.64
N LEU A 748 -10.35 38.09 30.88
CA LEU A 748 -9.26 38.69 30.11
C LEU A 748 -9.37 38.31 28.63
N THR A 749 -9.61 39.33 27.81
CA THR A 749 -9.65 39.23 26.35
C THR A 749 -8.24 39.22 25.78
N ASN A 750 -8.02 38.41 24.74
CA ASN A 750 -6.75 38.39 24.02
C ASN A 750 -6.64 39.62 23.10
N ASN A 751 -5.41 40.04 22.76
CA ASN A 751 -5.11 41.14 21.83
C ASN A 751 -5.51 42.55 22.30
N LEU A 752 -5.48 42.78 23.62
CA LEU A 752 -5.68 44.12 24.19
C LEU A 752 -4.60 45.09 23.68
N LYS A 753 -5.01 46.32 23.38
CA LYS A 753 -4.15 47.43 22.92
C LYS A 753 -4.16 48.56 23.95
N VAL A 754 -3.18 49.46 23.85
CA VAL A 754 -3.15 50.69 24.67
C VAL A 754 -4.44 51.49 24.47
N GLY A 755 -5.13 51.80 25.57
CA GLY A 755 -6.43 52.46 25.58
C GLY A 755 -7.63 51.53 25.79
N ASP A 756 -7.46 50.22 25.60
CA ASP A 756 -8.56 49.26 25.80
C ASP A 756 -8.88 49.08 27.30
N SER A 757 -10.11 48.66 27.56
CA SER A 757 -10.54 48.22 28.88
C SER A 757 -11.26 46.88 28.83
N CYS A 758 -11.08 46.06 29.85
CA CYS A 758 -11.57 44.69 29.91
C CYS A 758 -12.11 44.40 31.31
N GLN A 759 -13.31 43.82 31.40
CA GLN A 759 -13.87 43.40 32.68
C GLN A 759 -13.32 42.03 33.05
N LEU A 760 -12.53 41.97 34.12
CA LEU A 760 -12.06 40.72 34.69
C LEU A 760 -13.07 40.18 35.71
N SER A 761 -13.13 38.85 35.78
CA SER A 761 -13.86 38.08 36.78
C SER A 761 -12.93 37.02 37.36
N VAL A 762 -13.33 36.38 38.45
CA VAL A 762 -12.64 35.20 38.97
C VAL A 762 -13.56 34.00 38.90
N SER A 763 -13.04 32.87 38.42
CA SER A 763 -13.65 31.58 38.70
C SER A 763 -13.01 30.97 39.93
N TYR A 764 -13.85 30.37 40.77
CA TYR A 764 -13.43 29.70 41.97
C TYR A 764 -13.25 28.21 41.69
N THR A 765 -12.25 27.60 42.30
CA THR A 765 -12.02 26.16 42.24
C THR A 765 -12.16 25.55 43.63
N PRO A 766 -13.06 24.56 43.79
CA PRO A 766 -14.09 24.15 42.83
C PRO A 766 -15.18 25.24 42.65
N ALA A 767 -15.90 25.19 41.53
CA ALA A 767 -16.84 26.25 41.11
C ALA A 767 -18.00 26.51 42.08
N ASN A 768 -18.31 25.55 42.95
CA ASN A 768 -19.34 25.62 43.99
C ASN A 768 -18.77 25.94 45.38
N THR A 769 -17.57 26.54 45.48
CA THR A 769 -17.02 26.98 46.76
C THR A 769 -17.99 27.89 47.53
N THR A 770 -17.96 27.79 48.86
CA THR A 770 -18.71 28.66 49.76
C THR A 770 -17.93 29.92 50.18
N GLN A 771 -16.67 30.07 49.76
CA GLN A 771 -15.76 31.16 50.16
C GLN A 771 -15.48 32.12 48.97
N THR A 772 -16.36 33.10 48.75
CA THR A 772 -16.28 34.03 47.61
C THR A 772 -15.83 35.45 48.00
N GLY A 773 -15.15 36.14 47.08
CA GLY A 773 -14.61 37.51 47.24
C GLY A 773 -13.10 37.60 46.98
N VAL A 774 -12.66 38.62 46.25
CA VAL A 774 -11.24 38.86 45.91
C VAL A 774 -10.84 40.33 45.98
N THR A 775 -9.55 40.59 46.18
CA THR A 775 -8.91 41.90 46.03
C THR A 775 -8.04 41.88 44.77
N TRP A 776 -8.22 42.87 43.89
CA TRP A 776 -7.47 43.01 42.63
C TRP A 776 -6.21 43.87 42.80
N GLY A 777 -5.18 43.62 41.99
CA GLY A 777 -3.97 44.43 41.94
C GLY A 777 -3.22 44.32 40.62
N SER A 778 -2.41 45.33 40.30
CA SER A 778 -1.49 45.34 39.15
C SER A 778 -0.08 45.59 39.65
N ASN A 779 0.90 44.83 39.14
CA ASN A 779 2.29 45.04 39.54
C ASN A 779 2.99 46.18 38.77
N ASN A 780 2.34 46.76 37.75
CA ASN A 780 2.83 47.92 37.01
C ASN A 780 1.68 48.75 36.43
N GLU A 781 1.21 49.73 37.20
CA GLU A 781 0.10 50.62 36.81
C GLU A 781 0.43 51.52 35.62
N GLY A 782 1.71 51.67 35.22
CA GLY A 782 2.08 52.37 33.99
C GLY A 782 1.78 51.60 32.69
N ILE A 783 1.53 50.29 32.79
CA ILE A 783 1.18 49.41 31.66
C ILE A 783 -0.31 49.04 31.70
N ALA A 784 -0.85 48.71 32.87
CA ALA A 784 -2.29 48.54 33.06
C ALA A 784 -2.74 48.74 34.51
N THR A 785 -3.92 49.33 34.70
CA THR A 785 -4.57 49.52 36.01
C THR A 785 -5.81 48.64 36.14
N VAL A 786 -6.13 48.13 37.32
CA VAL A 786 -7.37 47.38 37.60
C VAL A 786 -8.07 47.97 38.82
N ASP A 787 -9.39 48.21 38.74
CA ASP A 787 -10.15 48.74 39.87
C ASP A 787 -10.73 47.64 40.80
N SER A 788 -11.37 48.06 41.89
CA SER A 788 -11.96 47.13 42.88
C SER A 788 -13.10 46.26 42.32
N SER A 789 -13.69 46.64 41.19
CA SER A 789 -14.71 45.85 40.49
C SER A 789 -14.12 44.86 39.49
N GLY A 790 -12.80 44.87 39.29
CA GLY A 790 -12.09 44.03 38.32
C GLY A 790 -12.01 44.65 36.92
N LEU A 791 -12.32 45.94 36.75
CA LEU A 791 -12.20 46.60 35.45
C LEU A 791 -10.73 46.95 35.17
N LEU A 792 -10.12 46.23 34.22
CA LEU A 792 -8.77 46.45 33.73
C LEU A 792 -8.75 47.54 32.64
N ARG A 793 -7.78 48.46 32.69
CA ARG A 793 -7.50 49.48 31.66
C ARG A 793 -6.04 49.41 31.24
N ILE A 794 -5.78 49.40 29.94
CA ILE A 794 -4.43 49.33 29.39
C ILE A 794 -3.90 50.73 29.13
N ILE A 795 -2.72 51.02 29.67
CA ILE A 795 -2.08 52.34 29.67
C ILE A 795 -0.83 52.39 28.79
N GLY A 796 -0.10 51.27 28.64
CA GLY A 796 1.16 51.24 27.88
C GLY A 796 1.50 49.85 27.33
N ASN A 797 2.51 49.81 26.46
CA ASN A 797 3.06 48.55 25.93
C ASN A 797 3.96 47.88 26.98
N GLY A 798 4.06 46.54 26.92
CA GLY A 798 4.87 45.72 27.81
C GLY A 798 4.04 44.65 28.53
N THR A 799 4.68 43.90 29.42
CA THR A 799 4.05 42.82 30.17
C THR A 799 3.79 43.25 31.61
N VAL A 800 2.55 43.09 32.07
CA VAL A 800 2.11 43.40 33.44
C VAL A 800 1.32 42.23 34.01
N ASN A 801 1.55 41.88 35.28
CA ASN A 801 0.80 40.84 35.97
C ASN A 801 -0.35 41.47 36.76
N ILE A 802 -1.57 41.02 36.46
CA ILE A 802 -2.77 41.36 37.22
C ILE A 802 -3.06 40.23 38.20
N SER A 803 -3.16 40.56 39.48
CA SER A 803 -3.39 39.61 40.56
C SER A 803 -4.80 39.73 41.13
N ALA A 804 -5.39 38.60 41.50
CA ALA A 804 -6.57 38.51 42.34
C ALA A 804 -6.23 37.65 43.58
N VAL A 805 -6.51 38.18 44.77
CA VAL A 805 -6.20 37.52 46.05
C VAL A 805 -7.50 37.29 46.82
N SER A 806 -7.72 36.08 47.35
CA SER A 806 -8.92 35.78 48.14
C SER A 806 -8.97 36.62 49.42
N VAL A 807 -10.16 37.12 49.76
CA VAL A 807 -10.40 37.83 51.03
C VAL A 807 -10.47 36.89 52.24
N HIS A 808 -10.67 35.59 52.01
CA HIS A 808 -10.78 34.57 53.08
C HIS A 808 -9.43 33.92 53.39
N ASN A 809 -8.51 33.84 52.42
CA ASN A 809 -7.15 33.33 52.60
C ASN A 809 -6.19 33.98 51.60
N ASN A 810 -5.33 34.87 52.09
CA ASN A 810 -4.37 35.62 51.27
C ASN A 810 -3.28 34.77 50.59
N SER A 811 -3.08 33.52 51.03
CA SER A 811 -2.19 32.56 50.37
C SER A 811 -2.81 31.99 49.09
N ILE A 812 -4.15 32.06 48.94
CA ILE A 812 -4.85 31.72 47.71
C ILE A 812 -4.96 32.97 46.87
N SER A 813 -4.04 33.06 45.92
CA SER A 813 -3.99 34.12 44.93
C SER A 813 -3.79 33.53 43.55
N THR A 814 -4.14 34.31 42.55
CA THR A 814 -3.85 33.99 41.16
C THR A 814 -3.34 35.25 40.50
N SER A 815 -2.47 35.07 39.53
CA SER A 815 -2.00 36.18 38.71
C SER A 815 -2.09 35.78 37.26
N ARG A 816 -2.44 36.74 36.41
CA ARG A 816 -2.49 36.56 34.97
C ARG A 816 -1.65 37.63 34.33
N SER A 817 -0.69 37.19 33.53
CA SER A 817 0.14 38.06 32.72
C SER A 817 -0.70 38.64 31.60
N VAL A 818 -0.69 39.96 31.50
CA VAL A 818 -1.22 40.75 30.40
C VAL A 818 -0.02 41.29 29.64
N THR A 819 0.24 40.69 28.48
CA THR A 819 1.33 41.12 27.58
C THR A 819 0.73 41.97 26.48
N ILE A 820 1.10 43.24 26.45
CA ILE A 820 0.79 44.17 25.37
C ILE A 820 2.05 44.27 24.52
N ALA A 821 2.19 43.35 23.57
CA ALA A 821 3.35 43.28 22.70
C ALA A 821 3.44 44.51 21.80
N ALA A 822 4.65 45.00 21.56
CA ALA A 822 4.93 45.61 20.27
C ALA A 822 4.83 44.50 19.21
N LEU A 823 4.13 44.76 18.10
CA LEU A 823 3.76 43.76 17.08
C LEU A 823 5.00 43.01 16.51
N GLU A 824 4.91 41.68 16.39
CA GLU A 824 5.90 40.76 15.77
C GLU A 824 5.20 39.77 14.80
N PRO A 825 5.85 39.31 13.70
CA PRO A 825 5.25 38.61 12.54
C PRO A 825 4.41 37.36 12.81
N SER A 826 3.16 37.34 12.32
CA SER A 826 2.35 36.12 12.19
C SER A 826 2.60 35.38 10.87
N ASN A 827 2.65 34.04 10.89
CA ASN A 827 2.73 33.17 9.70
C ASN A 827 1.35 32.72 9.18
N ASP A 828 0.30 33.54 9.37
CA ASP A 828 -1.04 33.22 8.87
C ASP A 828 -1.12 33.59 7.38
N VAL A 829 -0.99 32.58 6.51
CA VAL A 829 -1.07 32.73 5.05
C VAL A 829 -2.15 31.80 4.51
N ALA A 830 -3.05 32.33 3.66
CA ALA A 830 -4.08 31.58 2.95
C ALA A 830 -4.00 31.83 1.44
N ILE A 831 -4.25 30.80 0.63
CA ILE A 831 -4.43 30.89 -0.83
C ILE A 831 -5.82 30.34 -1.16
N VAL A 832 -6.61 31.12 -1.92
CA VAL A 832 -7.99 30.80 -2.29
C VAL A 832 -8.14 30.85 -3.81
N ALA A 833 -8.64 29.76 -4.41
CA ALA A 833 -8.88 29.64 -5.85
C ALA A 833 -10.09 28.72 -6.17
N GLU A 834 -10.61 28.77 -7.39
CA GLU A 834 -11.64 27.84 -7.88
C GLU A 834 -11.07 26.49 -8.37
N TYR A 835 -11.91 25.49 -8.60
CA TYR A 835 -11.53 24.19 -9.19
C TYR A 835 -12.66 23.57 -10.04
N VAL A 836 -12.42 22.58 -10.90
CA VAL A 836 -13.53 21.88 -11.61
C VAL A 836 -14.34 21.01 -10.66
N TRP A 837 -15.66 21.23 -10.66
CA TRP A 837 -16.62 20.56 -9.77
C TRP A 837 -16.74 19.04 -9.97
N GLY A 838 -16.42 18.53 -11.17
CA GLY A 838 -16.52 17.11 -11.50
C GLY A 838 -15.46 16.21 -10.83
N GLU A 839 -14.32 16.77 -10.43
CA GLU A 839 -13.16 15.99 -9.98
C GLU A 839 -12.88 16.12 -8.47
N TYR A 840 -13.23 17.24 -7.82
CA TYR A 840 -12.86 17.51 -6.43
C TYR A 840 -14.05 17.95 -5.57
N LYS A 841 -14.36 17.14 -4.54
CA LYS A 841 -15.44 17.36 -3.56
C LYS A 841 -14.90 17.62 -2.15
N VAL A 842 -13.72 18.26 -2.05
CA VAL A 842 -13.02 18.55 -0.78
C VAL A 842 -12.92 20.06 -0.53
N ASP A 843 -12.79 20.48 0.73
CA ASP A 843 -12.78 21.92 1.09
C ASP A 843 -11.42 22.61 0.77
N HIS A 844 -10.35 21.84 0.67
CA HIS A 844 -9.01 22.29 0.28
C HIS A 844 -8.21 21.13 -0.35
N MET A 845 -7.11 21.44 -1.02
CA MET A 845 -6.20 20.45 -1.60
C MET A 845 -4.74 20.90 -1.48
N PHE A 846 -3.81 19.95 -1.47
CA PHE A 846 -2.39 20.24 -1.61
C PHE A 846 -2.03 20.25 -3.10
N ASP A 847 -1.44 21.35 -3.57
CA ASP A 847 -0.83 21.41 -4.90
C ASP A 847 0.66 21.17 -4.76
N GLU A 848 1.11 20.05 -5.32
CA GLU A 848 2.50 19.58 -5.21
C GLU A 848 3.48 20.53 -5.91
N THR A 849 3.03 21.29 -6.91
CA THR A 849 3.94 22.16 -7.67
C THR A 849 4.03 23.57 -7.11
N ALA A 850 2.92 24.13 -6.64
CA ALA A 850 2.95 25.34 -5.83
C ALA A 850 3.52 25.07 -4.42
N ASN A 851 3.66 23.79 -4.04
CA ASN A 851 4.04 23.32 -2.72
C ASN A 851 3.25 24.02 -1.61
N ALA A 852 1.93 24.11 -1.82
CA ALA A 852 1.03 24.86 -0.95
C ALA A 852 -0.37 24.23 -0.92
N TYR A 853 -1.05 24.41 0.20
CA TYR A 853 -2.45 24.08 0.34
C TYR A 853 -3.32 25.22 -0.18
N ILE A 854 -4.34 24.87 -0.96
CA ILE A 854 -5.27 25.83 -1.56
C ILE A 854 -6.66 25.55 -1.04
N THR A 855 -7.29 26.60 -0.51
CA THR A 855 -8.71 26.54 -0.14
C THR A 855 -9.56 26.66 -1.40
N ILE A 856 -10.43 25.68 -1.64
CA ILE A 856 -11.26 25.62 -2.86
C ILE A 856 -12.47 26.55 -2.71
N ALA A 857 -12.83 27.26 -3.79
CA ALA A 857 -13.87 28.29 -3.79
C ALA A 857 -15.24 27.94 -4.40
N ASN A 858 -15.44 26.70 -4.83
CA ASN A 858 -16.62 26.27 -5.59
C ASN A 858 -17.95 26.31 -4.81
N PRO A 859 -19.10 26.58 -5.49
CA PRO A 859 -20.44 26.49 -4.92
C PRO A 859 -21.01 25.04 -4.91
N ASN A 860 -21.78 24.69 -3.87
CA ASN A 860 -22.65 23.51 -3.88
C ASN A 860 -23.83 23.76 -4.84
N ASN A 861 -24.15 22.79 -5.71
CA ASN A 861 -25.19 22.89 -6.76
C ASN A 861 -26.64 22.81 -6.20
N GLY A 862 -27.04 23.80 -5.41
CA GLY A 862 -28.42 24.07 -4.99
C GLY A 862 -28.62 25.59 -4.94
N ALA A 863 -29.84 26.08 -5.17
CA ALA A 863 -30.11 27.51 -5.28
C ALA A 863 -29.65 28.31 -4.05
N GLY A 864 -28.50 28.97 -4.15
CA GLY A 864 -28.01 30.01 -3.22
C GLY A 864 -26.61 29.77 -2.63
N TYR A 865 -25.58 30.08 -3.44
CA TYR A 865 -24.20 30.51 -3.06
C TYR A 865 -23.32 29.55 -2.23
N PRO A 866 -21.96 29.68 -2.26
CA PRO A 866 -21.08 28.89 -1.39
C PRO A 866 -21.40 29.17 0.09
N ASP A 867 -21.52 28.13 0.91
CA ASP A 867 -21.91 28.26 2.32
C ASP A 867 -20.95 29.20 3.08
N GLY A 868 -21.44 30.37 3.48
CA GLY A 868 -20.73 31.21 4.43
C GLY A 868 -20.44 30.45 5.73
N GLY A 869 -19.41 30.88 6.46
CA GLY A 869 -18.97 30.22 7.69
C GLY A 869 -18.05 29.02 7.50
N LYS A 870 -17.78 28.58 6.26
CA LYS A 870 -16.77 27.56 5.96
C LYS A 870 -15.36 28.03 6.35
N PRO A 871 -14.50 27.14 6.91
CA PRO A 871 -13.16 27.50 7.33
C PRO A 871 -12.25 27.83 6.14
N ILE A 872 -11.22 28.64 6.40
CA ILE A 872 -10.11 28.87 5.46
C ILE A 872 -8.88 28.12 5.97
N TYR A 873 -8.13 27.51 5.07
CA TYR A 873 -6.98 26.66 5.42
C TYR A 873 -5.66 27.38 5.17
N ASN A 874 -4.69 27.11 6.04
CA ASN A 874 -3.36 27.68 5.99
C ASN A 874 -2.59 27.07 4.81
N ALA A 875 -2.03 27.94 3.97
CA ALA A 875 -1.38 27.55 2.73
C ALA A 875 -0.10 26.73 2.92
N LEU A 876 0.52 26.75 4.10
CA LEU A 876 1.75 26.02 4.39
C LEU A 876 1.49 24.66 5.06
N THR A 877 0.39 24.56 5.83
CA THR A 877 0.17 23.40 6.73
C THR A 877 -1.09 22.62 6.44
N GLY A 878 -2.02 23.15 5.64
CA GLY A 878 -3.31 22.52 5.35
C GLY A 878 -4.28 22.54 6.54
N ASN A 879 -3.89 23.07 7.69
CA ASN A 879 -4.74 23.19 8.86
C ASN A 879 -5.69 24.39 8.72
N ALA A 880 -6.89 24.31 9.31
CA ALA A 880 -7.79 25.45 9.37
C ALA A 880 -7.16 26.61 10.15
N LEU A 881 -7.18 27.81 9.57
CA LEU A 881 -6.71 29.03 10.22
C LEU A 881 -7.69 29.45 11.33
N PRO A 882 -7.24 29.56 12.60
CA PRO A 882 -8.12 29.90 13.71
C PRO A 882 -8.77 31.28 13.54
N GLY A 883 -10.10 31.32 13.55
CA GLY A 883 -10.86 32.56 13.38
C GLY A 883 -10.99 33.05 11.93
N TRP A 884 -10.58 32.24 10.96
CA TRP A 884 -10.77 32.53 9.54
C TRP A 884 -11.93 31.71 8.97
N SER A 885 -12.88 32.39 8.34
CA SER A 885 -13.98 31.75 7.63
C SER A 885 -14.49 32.60 6.47
N ARG A 886 -15.22 32.01 5.53
CA ARG A 886 -15.90 32.77 4.47
C ARG A 886 -17.04 33.61 5.04
N MET A 887 -17.18 34.84 4.59
CA MET A 887 -18.36 35.67 4.92
C MET A 887 -19.61 35.13 4.24
N TYR A 888 -20.76 35.21 4.92
CA TYR A 888 -22.05 35.00 4.27
C TYR A 888 -22.37 36.17 3.32
N ASP A 889 -23.18 35.94 2.29
CA ASP A 889 -23.58 37.01 1.36
C ASP A 889 -24.37 38.13 2.04
N SER A 890 -25.16 37.81 3.06
CA SER A 890 -25.82 38.82 3.90
C SER A 890 -24.81 39.74 4.60
N GLU A 891 -23.67 39.20 5.02
CA GLU A 891 -22.58 39.98 5.63
C GLU A 891 -21.89 40.85 4.60
N LYS A 892 -21.60 40.35 3.39
CA LYS A 892 -21.01 41.13 2.29
C LYS A 892 -21.92 42.27 1.85
N THR A 893 -23.22 41.98 1.72
CA THR A 893 -24.27 42.96 1.41
C THR A 893 -24.29 44.06 2.46
N SER A 894 -24.30 43.68 3.74
CA SER A 894 -24.25 44.65 4.85
C SER A 894 -22.94 45.42 4.90
N TYR A 895 -21.83 44.84 4.45
CA TYR A 895 -20.51 45.44 4.54
C TYR A 895 -20.30 46.56 3.51
N TYR A 896 -20.70 46.31 2.27
CA TYR A 896 -20.55 47.26 1.16
C TYR A 896 -21.82 48.05 0.82
N GLY A 897 -22.97 47.66 1.36
CA GLY A 897 -24.25 48.32 1.08
C GLY A 897 -24.77 48.09 -0.34
N VAL A 898 -24.24 47.10 -1.05
CA VAL A 898 -24.63 46.71 -2.40
C VAL A 898 -24.86 45.20 -2.45
N SER A 899 -25.74 44.74 -3.34
CA SER A 899 -25.96 43.31 -3.53
C SER A 899 -24.69 42.65 -4.08
N PRO A 900 -24.11 41.66 -3.36
CA PRO A 900 -22.94 40.94 -3.83
C PRO A 900 -23.35 40.02 -4.97
N LEU A 901 -22.44 39.87 -5.92
CA LEU A 901 -22.41 38.71 -6.80
C LEU A 901 -21.20 37.88 -6.40
N ASP A 902 -21.38 36.97 -5.44
CA ASP A 902 -20.36 35.95 -5.16
C ASP A 902 -20.44 34.83 -6.22
N LYS A 903 -20.30 35.25 -7.47
CA LYS A 903 -20.38 34.36 -8.62
C LYS A 903 -19.07 34.48 -9.35
N TRP A 904 -18.14 33.66 -8.92
CA TRP A 904 -17.23 33.07 -9.85
C TRP A 904 -18.11 32.28 -10.87
N LEU A 905 -18.27 32.79 -12.10
CA LEU A 905 -19.26 32.32 -13.07
C LEU A 905 -18.95 30.92 -13.64
N SER A 906 -19.85 29.96 -13.44
CA SER A 906 -19.75 28.54 -13.88
C SER A 906 -18.88 28.32 -15.14
N VAL A 907 -17.76 27.61 -14.96
CA VAL A 907 -16.88 27.16 -16.03
C VAL A 907 -17.18 25.70 -16.34
N THR A 908 -17.49 25.40 -17.62
CA THR A 908 -17.66 24.02 -18.11
C THR A 908 -16.34 23.34 -18.47
N SER A 909 -15.23 24.07 -18.38
CA SER A 909 -13.87 23.52 -18.51
C SER A 909 -12.89 24.48 -17.83
N PHE A 910 -12.41 24.09 -16.66
CA PHE A 910 -11.31 24.74 -15.99
C PHE A 910 -10.21 23.70 -15.82
N ASN A 911 -8.94 24.06 -15.94
CA ASN A 911 -7.85 23.13 -15.66
C ASN A 911 -6.95 23.83 -14.63
N PRO A 912 -7.05 23.49 -13.34
CA PRO A 912 -6.39 24.24 -12.29
C PRO A 912 -5.14 23.47 -11.91
N ASP A 913 -4.24 23.36 -12.87
CA ASP A 913 -2.91 22.93 -12.57
C ASP A 913 -2.10 24.18 -12.17
N LEU A 914 -1.95 24.45 -10.87
CA LEU A 914 -1.06 25.53 -10.42
C LEU A 914 0.42 25.17 -10.63
N SER A 915 0.74 23.96 -11.11
CA SER A 915 2.06 23.68 -11.71
C SER A 915 2.39 24.58 -12.89
N SER A 916 1.34 25.05 -13.56
CA SER A 916 1.42 25.85 -14.77
C SER A 916 1.24 27.34 -14.53
N LEU A 917 1.63 27.88 -13.37
CA LEU A 917 1.56 29.31 -12.99
C LEU A 917 2.07 30.32 -14.06
N PHE A 918 2.59 29.87 -15.23
CA PHE A 918 3.02 30.72 -16.33
C PHE A 918 2.79 30.22 -17.79
N SER A 919 2.05 29.15 -18.10
CA SER A 919 2.08 28.60 -19.48
C SER A 919 0.82 28.71 -20.33
N THR A 920 -0.39 28.83 -19.76
CA THR A 920 -1.61 28.89 -20.56
C THR A 920 -2.66 29.82 -19.98
N ALA A 921 -3.10 30.73 -20.84
CA ALA A 921 -4.10 31.72 -20.57
C ALA A 921 -5.46 31.07 -20.28
N LEU A 922 -5.97 31.27 -19.07
CA LEU A 922 -7.21 30.63 -18.60
C LEU A 922 -8.44 31.16 -19.36
N THR A 923 -9.39 30.27 -19.66
CA THR A 923 -10.72 30.64 -20.17
C THR A 923 -11.45 31.42 -19.06
N TYR A 924 -11.66 32.71 -19.33
CA TYR A 924 -11.82 33.76 -18.32
C TYR A 924 -13.25 33.98 -17.79
N GLN A 925 -13.39 34.33 -16.51
CA GLN A 925 -14.61 34.93 -15.94
C GLN A 925 -14.39 36.45 -15.76
N TYR A 926 -15.26 37.28 -16.34
CA TYR A 926 -15.17 38.73 -16.24
C TYR A 926 -16.20 39.27 -15.23
N SER A 927 -15.80 40.26 -14.44
CA SER A 927 -16.73 41.14 -13.75
C SER A 927 -16.94 42.41 -14.56
N ASN A 928 -18.11 42.54 -15.19
CA ASN A 928 -18.52 43.78 -15.84
C ASN A 928 -19.55 44.48 -14.95
N LYS A 929 -19.41 45.80 -14.79
CA LYS A 929 -20.48 46.62 -14.22
C LYS A 929 -21.67 46.65 -15.19
N TYR A 930 -22.67 45.79 -15.00
CA TYR A 930 -23.91 45.81 -15.78
C TYR A 930 -24.99 46.60 -15.02
N ASN A 931 -25.43 47.73 -15.59
CA ASN A 931 -26.55 48.55 -15.11
C ASN A 931 -26.51 48.95 -13.61
N ASP A 932 -25.35 49.43 -13.12
CA ASP A 932 -25.21 50.12 -11.80
C ASP A 932 -25.60 49.33 -10.51
N VAL A 933 -25.91 48.04 -10.55
CA VAL A 933 -26.55 47.37 -9.38
C VAL A 933 -25.83 46.14 -8.80
N ILE A 934 -24.83 45.55 -9.48
CA ILE A 934 -24.24 44.27 -9.05
C ILE A 934 -22.70 44.29 -9.12
N TYR A 935 -22.03 43.99 -7.99
CA TYR A 935 -20.56 43.97 -7.87
C TYR A 935 -20.05 42.61 -7.39
N PRO A 936 -18.93 42.08 -7.93
CA PRO A 936 -18.32 40.87 -7.39
C PRO A 936 -17.64 41.19 -6.07
N ILE A 937 -17.97 40.42 -5.03
CA ILE A 937 -17.46 40.67 -3.69
C ILE A 937 -16.98 39.35 -3.10
N LEU A 938 -15.68 39.28 -2.81
CA LEU A 938 -15.08 38.23 -1.99
C LEU A 938 -14.99 38.73 -0.55
N GLY A 939 -15.21 37.85 0.43
CA GLY A 939 -15.20 38.26 1.82
C GLY A 939 -14.88 37.13 2.78
N TRP A 940 -14.06 37.45 3.78
CA TRP A 940 -13.62 36.54 4.83
C TRP A 940 -13.74 37.22 6.19
N ASN A 941 -14.25 36.47 7.16
CA ASN A 941 -14.09 36.78 8.57
C ASN A 941 -12.65 36.40 8.92
N VAL A 942 -11.86 37.34 9.42
CA VAL A 942 -10.45 37.14 9.78
C VAL A 942 -10.17 37.85 11.11
N PRO A 943 -9.14 37.45 11.88
CA PRO A 943 -8.73 38.19 13.06
C PRO A 943 -8.42 39.67 12.77
N ASN A 944 -8.55 40.53 13.77
CA ASN A 944 -8.08 41.91 13.62
C ASN A 944 -6.55 41.93 13.45
N GLY A 945 -6.07 42.76 12.54
CA GLY A 945 -4.65 42.82 12.20
C GLY A 945 -4.39 43.61 10.93
N THR A 946 -3.12 43.70 10.56
CA THR A 946 -2.69 44.27 9.29
C THR A 946 -2.39 43.13 8.33
N TYR A 947 -2.81 43.25 7.07
CA TYR A 947 -2.71 42.19 6.09
C TYR A 947 -2.04 42.68 4.81
N LYS A 948 -1.37 41.76 4.11
CA LYS A 948 -1.03 41.86 2.70
C LYS A 948 -2.03 41.01 1.92
N VAL A 949 -2.65 41.62 0.91
CA VAL A 949 -3.54 40.95 -0.02
C VAL A 949 -2.87 40.94 -1.39
N SER A 950 -2.71 39.76 -1.97
CA SER A 950 -2.20 39.61 -3.32
C SER A 950 -3.29 39.01 -4.20
N ILE A 951 -3.55 39.62 -5.36
CA ILE A 951 -4.58 39.19 -6.30
C ILE A 951 -3.94 38.85 -7.65
N LEU A 952 -4.18 37.64 -8.14
CA LEU A 952 -3.81 37.24 -9.49
C LEU A 952 -5.02 37.38 -10.41
N SER A 953 -4.86 38.17 -11.48
CA SER A 953 -5.85 38.37 -12.55
C SER A 953 -5.17 38.15 -13.90
N SER A 954 -5.70 37.24 -14.73
CA SER A 954 -5.10 36.80 -16.00
C SER A 954 -6.17 36.39 -17.01
N THR A 955 -6.05 36.86 -18.26
CA THR A 955 -6.98 36.61 -19.37
C THR A 955 -6.23 36.31 -20.67
N THR A 956 -6.88 35.66 -21.63
CA THR A 956 -6.38 35.54 -23.03
C THR A 956 -6.52 36.84 -23.83
N GLN A 957 -7.30 37.82 -23.35
CA GLN A 957 -7.63 39.04 -24.10
C GLN A 957 -6.68 40.20 -23.76
N ASN A 958 -6.54 41.14 -24.70
CA ASN A 958 -5.67 42.30 -24.53
C ASN A 958 -6.32 43.38 -23.67
N ASP A 959 -6.37 43.14 -22.37
CA ASP A 959 -6.90 44.04 -21.34
C ASP A 959 -5.82 44.47 -20.35
N HIS A 960 -6.05 45.60 -19.67
CA HIS A 960 -5.15 46.18 -18.69
C HIS A 960 -5.93 46.63 -17.45
N THR A 961 -5.27 46.67 -16.30
CA THR A 961 -5.85 47.12 -15.02
C THR A 961 -6.14 48.63 -14.96
N SER A 962 -5.59 49.44 -15.86
CA SER A 962 -5.83 50.90 -15.89
C SER A 962 -7.28 51.31 -16.20
N THR A 963 -8.17 50.33 -16.42
CA THR A 963 -9.62 50.52 -16.60
C THR A 963 -10.44 49.80 -15.51
N GLY A 964 -9.78 49.36 -14.44
CA GLY A 964 -10.39 48.66 -13.31
C GLY A 964 -10.33 49.50 -12.04
N HIS A 965 -11.19 49.14 -11.10
CA HIS A 965 -11.34 49.76 -9.79
C HIS A 965 -11.33 48.64 -8.75
N ILE A 966 -10.71 48.89 -7.60
CA ILE A 966 -10.73 47.97 -6.47
C ILE A 966 -11.07 48.69 -5.18
N LYS A 967 -11.85 48.03 -4.35
CA LYS A 967 -12.11 48.42 -2.97
C LYS A 967 -11.74 47.24 -2.09
N ILE A 968 -10.79 47.44 -1.19
CA ILE A 968 -10.46 46.48 -0.15
C ILE A 968 -10.95 47.08 1.16
N ASN A 969 -11.75 46.30 1.89
CA ASN A 969 -12.55 46.73 3.02
C ASN A 969 -13.46 47.91 2.64
N LYS A 970 -13.27 49.10 3.21
CA LYS A 970 -14.04 50.29 2.84
C LYS A 970 -13.20 51.31 2.06
N ALA A 971 -11.93 51.00 1.82
CA ALA A 971 -10.98 51.88 1.15
C ALA A 971 -10.92 51.55 -0.34
N GLU A 972 -11.20 52.54 -1.17
CA GLU A 972 -10.98 52.46 -2.61
C GLU A 972 -9.49 52.67 -2.90
N MET A 973 -8.91 51.80 -3.73
CA MET A 973 -7.49 51.81 -4.04
C MET A 973 -7.31 51.84 -5.56
N GLU A 974 -6.26 52.53 -5.98
CA GLU A 974 -5.86 52.54 -7.39
C GLU A 974 -5.24 51.19 -7.75
N LEU A 975 -5.66 50.61 -8.88
CA LEU A 975 -5.04 49.40 -9.40
C LEU A 975 -3.68 49.73 -10.03
N PRO A 976 -2.64 48.89 -9.83
CA PRO A 976 -1.35 49.09 -10.50
C PRO A 976 -1.52 48.90 -12.00
N GLN A 977 -0.90 49.72 -12.85
CA GLN A 977 -0.95 49.54 -14.31
C GLN A 977 -0.25 48.24 -14.72
N LEU A 978 -1.03 47.26 -15.18
CA LEU A 978 -0.59 45.89 -15.46
C LEU A 978 -1.36 45.33 -16.65
N SER A 979 -0.65 44.62 -17.53
CA SER A 979 -1.28 43.83 -18.60
C SER A 979 -1.92 42.59 -18.01
N LEU A 980 -3.16 42.30 -18.39
CA LEU A 980 -3.87 41.10 -17.96
C LEU A 980 -3.74 39.96 -18.98
N MET A 981 -3.27 40.22 -20.21
CA MET A 981 -3.04 39.17 -21.20
C MET A 981 -1.96 38.20 -20.70
N ASN A 982 -2.34 36.95 -20.45
CA ASN A 982 -1.49 35.87 -19.96
C ASN A 982 -0.68 36.29 -18.73
N ASN A 983 -1.28 37.12 -17.88
CA ASN A 983 -0.61 37.67 -16.72
C ASN A 983 -0.36 36.60 -15.67
N THR A 984 0.78 36.72 -15.03
CA THR A 984 1.25 35.80 -14.01
C THR A 984 1.81 36.54 -12.80
N THR A 985 1.75 37.88 -12.84
CA THR A 985 2.19 38.76 -11.78
C THR A 985 1.02 39.08 -10.85
N TRP A 986 1.28 39.01 -9.56
CA TRP A 986 0.32 39.37 -8.52
C TRP A 986 0.21 40.90 -8.40
N MET A 987 -1.02 41.39 -8.25
CA MET A 987 -1.28 42.74 -7.76
C MET A 987 -1.21 42.70 -6.24
N GLU A 988 -0.29 43.44 -5.65
CA GLU A 988 -0.03 43.43 -4.21
C GLU A 988 -0.59 44.68 -3.54
N PHE A 989 -1.34 44.48 -2.47
CA PHE A 989 -1.92 45.52 -1.64
C PHE A 989 -1.48 45.29 -0.21
N ASP A 990 -0.61 46.16 0.27
CA ASP A 990 -0.02 46.09 1.59
C ASP A 990 -0.80 46.94 2.61
N ASP A 991 -0.56 46.67 3.88
CA ASP A 991 -1.02 47.48 5.01
C ASP A 991 -2.54 47.59 5.13
N ILE A 992 -3.24 46.52 4.75
CA ILE A 992 -4.68 46.38 4.85
C ILE A 992 -5.06 46.18 6.32
N VAL A 993 -5.54 47.24 6.97
CA VAL A 993 -5.96 47.18 8.37
C VAL A 993 -7.38 46.61 8.49
N VAL A 994 -7.52 45.53 9.26
CA VAL A 994 -8.79 44.92 9.67
C VAL A 994 -9.01 45.20 11.15
N SER A 995 -10.08 45.92 11.47
CA SER A 995 -10.45 46.29 12.85
C SER A 995 -11.81 45.76 13.29
N ASP A 996 -12.64 45.30 12.35
CA ASP A 996 -14.00 44.78 12.56
C ASP A 996 -14.12 43.27 12.26
N GLY A 997 -12.97 42.59 12.16
CA GLY A 997 -12.88 41.15 11.90
C GLY A 997 -13.24 40.75 10.47
N LYS A 998 -13.32 41.70 9.52
CA LYS A 998 -13.75 41.45 8.15
C LYS A 998 -12.73 41.96 7.15
N LEU A 999 -12.29 41.07 6.26
CA LEU A 999 -11.52 41.40 5.08
C LEU A 999 -12.37 41.09 3.86
N ALA A 1000 -12.70 42.12 3.09
CA ALA A 1000 -13.55 41.95 1.91
C ALA A 1000 -12.98 42.72 0.71
N ILE A 1001 -13.12 42.16 -0.49
CA ILE A 1001 -12.56 42.71 -1.72
C ILE A 1001 -13.67 42.84 -2.74
N MET A 1002 -13.83 44.03 -3.30
CA MET A 1002 -14.73 44.33 -4.41
C MET A 1002 -13.93 44.89 -5.57
N MET A 1003 -14.01 44.30 -6.76
CA MET A 1003 -13.23 44.72 -7.92
C MET A 1003 -14.13 44.78 -9.16
N TRP A 1004 -14.01 45.82 -9.98
CA TRP A 1004 -14.84 45.96 -11.18
C TRP A 1004 -14.10 46.75 -12.27
N ALA A 1005 -14.55 46.65 -13.51
CA ALA A 1005 -14.00 47.43 -14.62
C ALA A 1005 -15.07 48.31 -15.27
N ASP A 1006 -14.60 49.29 -16.04
CA ASP A 1006 -15.45 50.12 -16.89
C ASP A 1006 -16.18 49.27 -17.95
N VAL A 1007 -17.25 49.82 -18.53
CA VAL A 1007 -18.11 49.11 -19.49
C VAL A 1007 -17.29 48.54 -20.65
N SER A 1008 -17.49 47.27 -20.97
CA SER A 1008 -16.78 46.51 -22.02
C SER A 1008 -15.29 46.20 -21.76
N LYS A 1009 -14.82 46.36 -20.52
CA LYS A 1009 -13.48 45.94 -20.06
C LYS A 1009 -13.57 44.78 -19.07
N ARG A 1010 -12.51 43.99 -18.95
CA ARG A 1010 -12.52 42.73 -18.19
C ARG A 1010 -11.48 42.76 -17.06
N ILE A 1011 -11.96 42.53 -15.83
CA ILE A 1011 -11.13 42.28 -14.65
C ILE A 1011 -11.78 41.15 -13.82
N GLY A 1012 -11.02 40.40 -13.04
CA GLY A 1012 -11.51 39.20 -12.36
C GLY A 1012 -10.49 38.60 -11.40
N PHE A 1013 -10.88 37.52 -10.72
CA PHE A 1013 -10.05 36.81 -9.76
C PHE A 1013 -9.68 35.44 -10.34
N ASN A 1014 -8.38 35.10 -10.37
CA ASN A 1014 -7.93 33.73 -10.63
C ASN A 1014 -7.52 33.07 -9.31
N ALA A 1015 -6.81 33.80 -8.47
CA ALA A 1015 -6.45 33.40 -7.11
C ALA A 1015 -6.28 34.62 -6.22
N VAL A 1016 -6.53 34.44 -4.92
CA VAL A 1016 -6.28 35.47 -3.89
C VAL A 1016 -5.42 34.86 -2.79
N LYS A 1017 -4.32 35.54 -2.48
CA LYS A 1017 -3.44 35.21 -1.34
C LYS A 1017 -3.60 36.27 -0.26
N ILE A 1018 -3.80 35.84 0.98
CA ILE A 1018 -3.97 36.72 2.14
C ILE A 1018 -2.91 36.35 3.17
N GLU A 1019 -2.10 37.32 3.55
CA GLU A 1019 -1.00 37.14 4.49
C GLU A 1019 -1.18 38.13 5.63
N ARG A 1020 -1.25 37.64 6.86
CA ARG A 1020 -1.29 38.53 8.03
C ARG A 1020 0.12 39.02 8.34
N LYS A 1021 0.31 40.33 8.34
CA LYS A 1021 1.55 40.96 8.76
C LYS A 1021 1.64 40.99 10.28
N SER A 1022 2.87 40.97 10.77
CA SER A 1022 3.31 41.25 12.15
C SER A 1022 2.48 42.25 12.91
#